data_AF-A0A2D6T6G1-F1
#
_entry.id   AF-A0A2D6T6G1-F1
#
_cell.length_a   1.000
_cell.length_b   1.000
_cell.length_c   1.000
_cell.angle_alpha   90.00
_cell.angle_beta   90.00
_cell.angle_gamma   90.00
#
_symmetry.space_group_name_H-M   'P 1'
#
loop_
_entity.id
_entity.type
_entity.pdbx_description
1 polymer ?
#
loop_
_entity_poly.entity_id
_entity_poly.type
_entity_poly.pdbx_seq_one_letter_code
_entity_poly.pdbx_strand_id
1 'polypeptide(L)'
;MQQQELGRRLFSFGVITDTHVNQGEDECNSPYQANVLANRRMRHVIRDLNSRHLEFVVNIGDLVHPVPAIPDLYGQAAARFHEQVKDLKHKLYLTPGNHDVGDKPNDWAPAAGVHEDHLALWDKHFGAQYQSFDHDDCHFVIINAQIINSGFAGEAAQRQWLEADLEANRGKRIFLHSHYPPYFSKPDEEVNYDNIAEPGRSWLLGLLATYQVEALLVGHVHNFWYYRHAETDCYLLPSTAFVRLDYSEMYRVRPGPDTEFGRNDRPKLGYFVVHVHEHGHVCDIIRTYGEVAEAGSPEPRPVERLAPLHPRLNKRSGFGFDMRQNWMEIVEIPPTGGLDEFDRKEVRNDYPLMAIWEMGVRKLRLPLRDLLLAERRQRLRSLQAHGHEFTLFTFGDPSPLHRELILAHQDIFSAWEIGVNWDVLEHIVGGIGEIARQVDLPVYLSRLRSIDEQRTEAGKYYHAINQGFLADDRDQMAGLLARAELKGALAGFVFRLTLDQSPWETIARASSLAAEMGVRASVHLRMFGANPAEEAADDQQIMSRIAEAMMAAAAHDNVAVYADTLADNDRGYFPRQGVLDRLWNPRAGFHVVRHLNAALNRLTGPLTTGRTGACAGGHFVGLQSDHGPVILVLPDASATQITVPAGPGPGRRIDLGSGVIEPADSDGSSLTLALAGGGVAPVLIVPG
;
A
#
# COMPACT_ATOMS: atom_id res chain seq x y z
N MET A 1 -1.25 0.78 -23.74
CA MET A 1 -2.16 -0.39 -23.65
C MET A 1 -3.30 0.01 -22.73
N GLN A 2 -4.56 -0.02 -23.16
CA GLN A 2 -5.67 0.17 -22.20
C GLN A 2 -5.58 -0.96 -21.18
N GLN A 3 -5.50 -0.59 -19.91
CA GLN A 3 -5.47 -1.55 -18.81
C GLN A 3 -6.80 -2.30 -18.83
N GLN A 4 -6.76 -3.62 -19.02
CA GLN A 4 -7.97 -4.44 -19.01
C GLN A 4 -8.63 -4.28 -17.64
N GLU A 5 -9.91 -3.91 -17.61
CA GLU A 5 -10.66 -3.84 -16.37
C GLU A 5 -10.67 -5.22 -15.71
N LEU A 6 -10.50 -5.27 -14.38
CA LEU A 6 -10.50 -6.54 -13.62
C LEU A 6 -11.79 -7.33 -13.81
N GLY A 7 -12.91 -6.66 -14.09
CA GLY A 7 -14.23 -7.27 -14.16
C GLY A 7 -14.79 -7.61 -12.78
N ARG A 8 -15.83 -8.44 -12.76
CA ARG A 8 -16.52 -8.83 -11.53
C ARG A 8 -15.61 -9.68 -10.63
N ARG A 9 -15.75 -9.51 -9.31
CA ARG A 9 -15.12 -10.44 -8.35
C ARG A 9 -15.82 -11.79 -8.44
N LEU A 10 -15.05 -12.85 -8.67
CA LEU A 10 -15.51 -14.23 -8.76
C LEU A 10 -15.59 -14.85 -7.37
N PHE A 11 -14.45 -14.94 -6.68
CA PHE A 11 -14.35 -15.48 -5.33
C PHE A 11 -13.19 -14.86 -4.54
N SER A 12 -12.97 -15.31 -3.31
CA SER A 12 -11.86 -14.86 -2.48
C SER A 12 -11.31 -16.00 -1.63
N PHE A 13 -10.00 -15.99 -1.39
CA PHE A 13 -9.34 -16.96 -0.52
C PHE A 13 -8.36 -16.29 0.44
N GLY A 14 -8.14 -16.89 1.59
CA GLY A 14 -7.18 -16.40 2.59
C GLY A 14 -5.81 -17.02 2.37
N VAL A 15 -4.74 -16.25 2.63
CA VAL A 15 -3.36 -16.74 2.59
C VAL A 15 -2.65 -16.28 3.84
N ILE A 16 -2.25 -17.22 4.68
CA ILE A 16 -1.51 -16.99 5.93
C ILE A 16 -0.13 -17.65 5.83
N THR A 17 0.82 -17.23 6.66
CA THR A 17 2.18 -17.79 6.69
C THR A 17 2.82 -17.59 8.05
N ASP A 18 3.87 -18.37 8.30
CA ASP A 18 4.82 -18.17 9.40
C ASP A 18 4.06 -18.07 10.74
N THR A 19 3.18 -19.03 10.98
CA THR A 19 2.32 -19.08 12.17
C THR A 19 3.10 -19.51 13.40
N HIS A 20 4.17 -20.30 13.22
CA HIS A 20 5.08 -20.78 14.26
C HIS A 20 4.38 -21.21 15.55
N VAL A 21 3.31 -21.99 15.43
CA VAL A 21 2.56 -22.51 16.58
C VAL A 21 3.51 -23.29 17.48
N ASN A 22 3.53 -22.93 18.76
CA ASN A 22 4.40 -23.52 19.77
C ASN A 22 3.82 -24.80 20.36
N GLN A 23 4.71 -25.59 21.00
CA GLN A 23 4.37 -26.82 21.70
C GLN A 23 3.41 -26.61 22.89
N GLY A 24 3.42 -25.42 23.50
CA GLY A 24 2.53 -25.03 24.60
C GLY A 24 2.02 -23.60 24.44
N GLU A 25 1.03 -23.19 25.25
CA GLU A 25 0.42 -21.86 25.14
C GLU A 25 1.40 -20.73 25.48
N ASP A 26 2.24 -20.94 26.50
CA ASP A 26 3.30 -20.01 26.92
C ASP A 26 4.70 -20.66 26.89
N GLU A 27 4.81 -21.89 26.39
CA GLU A 27 6.09 -22.60 26.23
C GLU A 27 6.62 -22.42 24.81
N CYS A 28 7.83 -21.90 24.67
CA CYS A 28 8.45 -21.63 23.38
C CYS A 28 9.93 -22.01 23.40
N ASN A 29 10.42 -22.64 22.33
CA ASN A 29 11.85 -22.99 22.16
C ASN A 29 12.67 -21.87 21.47
N SER A 30 12.12 -20.67 21.40
CA SER A 30 12.79 -19.46 20.90
C SER A 30 13.17 -18.56 22.07
N PRO A 31 14.32 -17.87 22.03
CA PRO A 31 14.71 -16.93 23.07
C PRO A 31 13.87 -15.64 23.07
N TYR A 32 13.05 -15.42 22.03
CA TYR A 32 12.33 -14.17 21.82
C TYR A 32 10.91 -14.18 22.39
N GLN A 33 10.54 -13.11 23.09
CA GLN A 33 9.23 -12.96 23.73
C GLN A 33 8.09 -12.85 22.70
N ALA A 34 8.34 -12.27 21.53
CA ALA A 34 7.33 -12.22 20.47
C ALA A 34 6.85 -13.62 20.05
N ASN A 35 7.72 -14.63 20.11
CA ASN A 35 7.37 -16.00 19.73
C ASN A 35 6.41 -16.67 20.71
N VAL A 36 6.44 -16.31 22.00
CA VAL A 36 5.50 -16.83 23.01
C VAL A 36 4.05 -16.51 22.62
N LEU A 37 3.81 -15.43 21.87
CA LEU A 37 2.49 -14.98 21.46
C LEU A 37 1.90 -15.77 20.27
N ALA A 38 2.68 -16.62 19.60
CA ALA A 38 2.31 -17.25 18.33
C ALA A 38 0.96 -18.00 18.40
N ASN A 39 0.73 -18.78 19.45
CA ASN A 39 -0.51 -19.53 19.62
C ASN A 39 -1.74 -18.62 19.73
N ARG A 40 -1.62 -17.52 20.49
CA ARG A 40 -2.71 -16.57 20.68
C ARG A 40 -2.95 -15.70 19.45
N ARG A 41 -1.89 -15.39 18.70
CA ARG A 41 -1.97 -14.71 17.39
C ARG A 41 -2.66 -15.58 16.35
N MET A 42 -2.27 -16.85 16.25
CA MET A 42 -2.92 -17.80 15.35
C MET A 42 -4.42 -17.93 15.65
N ARG A 43 -4.80 -18.04 16.93
CA ARG A 43 -6.20 -18.06 17.34
C ARG A 43 -6.96 -16.79 16.94
N HIS A 44 -6.35 -15.61 17.07
CA HIS A 44 -6.93 -14.37 16.58
C HIS A 44 -7.13 -14.40 15.06
N VAL A 45 -6.12 -14.84 14.31
CA VAL A 45 -6.16 -14.96 12.83
C VAL A 45 -7.27 -15.91 12.38
N ILE A 46 -7.43 -17.08 13.03
CA ILE A 46 -8.53 -18.02 12.72
C ILE A 46 -9.90 -17.35 12.91
N ARG A 47 -10.09 -16.60 14.00
CA ARG A 47 -11.35 -15.87 14.24
C ARG A 47 -11.61 -14.80 13.18
N ASP A 48 -10.58 -14.06 12.80
CA ASP A 48 -10.70 -13.04 11.76
C ASP A 48 -11.00 -13.67 10.38
N LEU A 49 -10.34 -14.76 10.02
CA LEU A 49 -10.65 -15.54 8.81
C LEU A 49 -12.10 -16.06 8.82
N ASN A 50 -12.57 -16.59 9.95
CA ASN A 50 -13.94 -17.10 10.12
C ASN A 50 -15.02 -16.02 9.97
N SER A 51 -14.67 -14.74 10.15
CA SER A 51 -15.59 -13.62 9.97
C SER A 51 -15.77 -13.22 8.49
N ARG A 52 -14.98 -13.81 7.59
CA ARG A 52 -14.89 -13.44 6.17
C ARG A 52 -15.52 -14.49 5.27
N HIS A 53 -16.03 -14.04 4.13
CA HIS A 53 -16.49 -14.92 3.06
C HIS A 53 -15.29 -15.35 2.21
N LEU A 54 -14.78 -16.55 2.48
CA LEU A 54 -13.63 -17.15 1.81
C LEU A 54 -14.01 -18.56 1.34
N GLU A 55 -13.51 -18.98 0.18
CA GLU A 55 -13.73 -20.33 -0.35
C GLU A 55 -12.80 -21.36 0.32
N PHE A 56 -11.56 -20.94 0.61
CA PHE A 56 -10.55 -21.71 1.31
C PHE A 56 -9.46 -20.80 1.86
N VAL A 57 -8.54 -21.41 2.62
CA VAL A 57 -7.34 -20.79 3.16
C VAL A 57 -6.13 -21.62 2.78
N VAL A 58 -5.02 -20.97 2.42
CA VAL A 58 -3.71 -21.61 2.23
C VAL A 58 -2.75 -21.10 3.32
N ASN A 59 -2.11 -22.00 4.05
CA ASN A 59 -0.96 -21.67 4.89
C ASN A 59 0.33 -22.02 4.14
N ILE A 60 1.15 -21.01 3.85
CA ILE A 60 2.33 -21.13 2.97
C ILE A 60 3.64 -21.42 3.74
N GLY A 61 3.54 -22.12 4.86
CA GLY A 61 4.66 -22.74 5.56
C GLY A 61 5.04 -22.06 6.87
N ASP A 62 5.99 -22.70 7.55
CA ASP A 62 6.40 -22.40 8.92
C ASP A 62 5.20 -22.46 9.88
N LEU A 63 4.53 -23.61 9.83
CA LEU A 63 3.32 -23.89 10.59
C LEU A 63 3.61 -23.86 12.09
N VAL A 64 4.71 -24.52 12.49
CA VAL A 64 5.05 -24.81 13.88
C VAL A 64 6.47 -24.36 14.25
N HIS A 65 6.69 -24.17 15.54
CA HIS A 65 8.01 -24.04 16.13
C HIS A 65 7.97 -24.66 17.52
N PRO A 66 8.68 -25.76 17.81
CA PRO A 66 10.06 -25.98 17.40
C PRO A 66 10.22 -26.79 16.12
N VAL A 67 11.44 -26.80 15.57
CA VAL A 67 11.82 -27.46 14.31
C VAL A 67 11.87 -29.00 14.44
N PRO A 68 11.77 -29.77 13.34
CA PRO A 68 11.77 -31.24 13.36
C PRO A 68 13.06 -31.88 13.91
N ALA A 69 14.17 -31.13 13.99
CA ALA A 69 15.39 -31.56 14.66
C ALA A 69 15.22 -31.79 16.18
N ILE A 70 14.07 -31.41 16.76
CA ILE A 70 13.66 -31.75 18.12
C ILE A 70 12.30 -32.48 18.05
N PRO A 71 12.29 -33.77 17.65
CA PRO A 71 11.07 -34.46 17.20
C PRO A 71 9.94 -34.49 18.23
N ASP A 72 10.27 -34.63 19.52
CA ASP A 72 9.28 -34.71 20.60
C ASP A 72 8.52 -33.39 20.77
N LEU A 73 9.20 -32.25 20.69
CA LEU A 73 8.56 -30.93 20.79
C LEU A 73 7.85 -30.57 19.49
N TYR A 74 8.43 -30.92 18.34
CA TYR A 74 7.79 -30.77 17.03
C TYR A 74 6.44 -31.49 16.97
N GLY A 75 6.38 -32.75 17.43
CA GLY A 75 5.14 -33.52 17.47
C GLY A 75 4.07 -32.90 18.38
N GLN A 76 4.48 -32.28 19.49
CA GLN A 76 3.57 -31.54 20.38
C GLN A 76 3.04 -30.26 19.73
N ALA A 77 3.92 -29.49 19.08
CA ALA A 77 3.53 -28.29 18.33
C ALA A 77 2.60 -28.62 17.16
N ALA A 78 2.85 -29.72 16.43
CA ALA A 78 1.94 -30.22 15.40
C ALA A 78 0.57 -30.59 15.97
N ALA A 79 0.51 -31.24 17.13
CA ALA A 79 -0.75 -31.53 17.80
C ALA A 79 -1.51 -30.26 18.22
N ARG A 80 -0.80 -29.22 18.68
CA ARG A 80 -1.39 -27.90 19.00
C ARG A 80 -1.90 -27.19 17.76
N PHE A 81 -1.16 -27.23 16.64
CA PHE A 81 -1.61 -26.69 15.36
C PHE A 81 -2.95 -27.33 14.96
N HIS A 82 -3.03 -28.66 14.97
CA HIS A 82 -4.26 -29.41 14.67
C HIS A 82 -5.40 -29.11 15.63
N GLU A 83 -5.12 -28.81 16.89
CA GLU A 83 -6.15 -28.37 17.83
C GLU A 83 -6.73 -27.01 17.45
N GLN A 84 -5.89 -26.03 17.12
CA GLN A 84 -6.36 -24.69 16.77
C GLN A 84 -7.14 -24.66 15.46
N VAL A 85 -6.66 -25.35 14.42
CA VAL A 85 -7.31 -25.32 13.10
C VAL A 85 -8.66 -26.04 13.07
N LYS A 86 -9.05 -26.78 14.11
CA LYS A 86 -10.42 -27.29 14.25
C LYS A 86 -11.46 -26.18 14.32
N ASP A 87 -11.08 -25.00 14.81
CA ASP A 87 -11.98 -23.85 14.90
C ASP A 87 -12.09 -23.12 13.55
N LEU A 88 -11.23 -23.41 12.58
CA LEU A 88 -11.29 -22.81 11.25
C LEU A 88 -12.48 -23.36 10.45
N LYS A 89 -13.35 -22.48 9.96
CA LYS A 89 -14.57 -22.81 9.22
C LYS A 89 -14.34 -23.00 7.72
N HIS A 90 -13.11 -22.77 7.26
CA HIS A 90 -12.70 -22.81 5.86
C HIS A 90 -11.82 -24.02 5.58
N LYS A 91 -11.87 -24.56 4.37
CA LYS A 91 -10.93 -25.61 3.95
C LYS A 91 -9.50 -25.06 4.00
N LEU A 92 -8.58 -25.81 4.59
CA LEU A 92 -7.18 -25.42 4.76
C LEU A 92 -6.26 -26.28 3.89
N TYR A 93 -5.38 -25.64 3.14
CA TYR A 93 -4.26 -26.26 2.44
C TYR A 93 -2.95 -25.85 3.07
N LEU A 94 -1.99 -26.77 3.15
CA LEU A 94 -0.73 -26.58 3.84
C LEU A 94 0.43 -26.70 2.85
N THR A 95 1.41 -25.83 3.01
CA THR A 95 2.72 -25.85 2.33
C THR A 95 3.79 -26.07 3.40
N PRO A 96 4.80 -26.92 3.19
CA PRO A 96 5.90 -27.05 4.14
C PRO A 96 6.82 -25.81 4.10
N GLY A 97 7.28 -25.38 5.28
CA GLY A 97 8.34 -24.37 5.45
C GLY A 97 9.62 -24.94 6.07
N ASN A 98 10.66 -24.11 6.22
CA ASN A 98 11.94 -24.55 6.79
C ASN A 98 11.82 -24.94 8.27
N HIS A 99 10.88 -24.36 9.01
CA HIS A 99 10.58 -24.80 10.37
C HIS A 99 9.82 -26.13 10.42
N ASP A 100 9.22 -26.56 9.31
CA ASP A 100 8.41 -27.77 9.26
C ASP A 100 9.20 -29.00 8.79
N VAL A 101 10.12 -28.82 7.83
CA VAL A 101 10.91 -29.92 7.21
C VAL A 101 12.43 -29.72 7.23
N GLY A 102 12.91 -28.57 7.73
CA GLY A 102 14.32 -28.19 7.71
C GLY A 102 14.65 -27.21 6.57
N ASP A 103 15.76 -26.51 6.71
CA ASP A 103 16.17 -25.44 5.82
C ASP A 103 16.58 -25.93 4.42
N LYS A 104 16.50 -25.06 3.41
CA LYS A 104 16.98 -25.38 2.06
C LYS A 104 18.47 -25.76 2.11
N PRO A 105 18.97 -26.60 1.17
CA PRO A 105 20.38 -26.95 1.11
C PRO A 105 21.29 -25.73 1.15
N ASN A 106 22.07 -25.63 2.24
CA ASN A 106 22.96 -24.52 2.54
C ASN A 106 24.05 -25.02 3.49
N ASP A 107 25.34 -24.82 3.14
CA ASP A 107 26.49 -25.33 3.91
C ASP A 107 27.04 -24.32 4.93
N TRP A 108 26.55 -23.08 4.93
CA TRP A 108 27.03 -22.01 5.81
C TRP A 108 25.99 -21.56 6.85
N ALA A 109 24.70 -21.84 6.66
CA ALA A 109 23.67 -21.45 7.64
C ALA A 109 23.69 -22.38 8.87
N PRO A 110 23.48 -21.85 10.08
CA PRO A 110 23.45 -22.66 11.30
C PRO A 110 22.14 -23.45 11.49
N ALA A 111 21.16 -23.27 10.60
CA ALA A 111 19.88 -23.95 10.66
C ALA A 111 20.00 -25.43 10.25
N ALA A 112 19.20 -26.30 10.88
CA ALA A 112 19.14 -27.71 10.48
C ALA A 112 18.54 -27.81 9.06
N GLY A 113 19.32 -28.31 8.11
CA GLY A 113 18.88 -28.52 6.74
C GLY A 113 17.76 -29.55 6.61
N VAL A 114 17.09 -29.53 5.47
CA VAL A 114 16.08 -30.49 5.08
C VAL A 114 16.66 -31.91 5.09
N HIS A 115 15.90 -32.87 5.60
CA HIS A 115 16.33 -34.26 5.73
C HIS A 115 15.14 -35.21 5.50
N GLU A 116 15.38 -36.41 4.96
CA GLU A 116 14.30 -37.38 4.69
C GLU A 116 13.53 -37.78 5.96
N ASP A 117 14.19 -37.85 7.12
CA ASP A 117 13.51 -38.10 8.41
C ASP A 117 12.56 -36.95 8.80
N HIS A 118 12.92 -35.70 8.49
CA HIS A 118 12.04 -34.55 8.72
C HIS A 118 10.85 -34.56 7.76
N LEU A 119 11.07 -34.96 6.50
CA LEU A 119 10.00 -35.17 5.52
C LEU A 119 9.04 -36.27 5.98
N ALA A 120 9.55 -37.36 6.55
CA ALA A 120 8.72 -38.42 7.13
C ALA A 120 7.89 -37.94 8.34
N LEU A 121 8.42 -37.01 9.15
CA LEU A 121 7.66 -36.35 10.21
C LEU A 121 6.54 -35.46 9.64
N TRP A 122 6.83 -34.69 8.58
CA TRP A 122 5.79 -33.93 7.88
C TRP A 122 4.70 -34.84 7.34
N ASP A 123 5.06 -35.91 6.62
CA ASP A 123 4.09 -36.86 6.04
C ASP A 123 3.18 -37.46 7.11
N LYS A 124 3.75 -37.77 8.28
CA LYS A 124 3.02 -38.29 9.44
C LYS A 124 2.03 -37.27 10.02
N HIS A 125 2.41 -35.98 10.10
CA HIS A 125 1.65 -34.96 10.82
C HIS A 125 0.72 -34.12 9.93
N PHE A 126 1.12 -33.81 8.70
CA PHE A 126 0.46 -32.82 7.84
C PHE A 126 0.07 -33.37 6.46
N GLY A 127 0.68 -34.48 6.02
CA GLY A 127 0.30 -35.19 4.80
C GLY A 127 1.15 -34.78 3.59
N ALA A 128 0.51 -34.47 2.45
CA ALA A 128 1.23 -34.22 1.20
C ALA A 128 2.20 -33.04 1.28
N GLN A 129 3.41 -33.20 0.72
CA GLN A 129 4.43 -32.15 0.68
C GLN A 129 4.23 -31.15 -0.47
N TYR A 130 3.64 -31.62 -1.57
CA TYR A 130 3.24 -30.83 -2.73
C TYR A 130 1.93 -31.39 -3.30
N GLN A 131 1.11 -30.54 -3.88
CA GLN A 131 -0.20 -30.90 -4.42
C GLN A 131 -0.74 -29.78 -5.32
N SER A 132 -1.75 -30.12 -6.13
CA SER A 132 -2.53 -29.14 -6.88
C SER A 132 -4.04 -29.40 -6.72
N PHE A 133 -4.84 -28.36 -6.90
CA PHE A 133 -6.30 -28.46 -6.90
C PHE A 133 -6.92 -27.36 -7.77
N ASP A 134 -8.10 -27.63 -8.31
CA ASP A 134 -8.88 -26.66 -9.06
C ASP A 134 -9.96 -26.00 -8.17
N HIS A 135 -10.23 -24.72 -8.42
CA HIS A 135 -11.41 -24.03 -7.95
C HIS A 135 -11.88 -23.05 -9.03
N ASP A 136 -13.12 -23.23 -9.51
CA ASP A 136 -13.61 -22.61 -10.74
C ASP A 136 -12.60 -22.78 -11.90
N ASP A 137 -12.29 -21.71 -12.63
CA ASP A 137 -11.34 -21.71 -13.77
C ASP A 137 -9.88 -21.51 -13.34
N CYS A 138 -9.59 -21.58 -12.04
CA CYS A 138 -8.26 -21.37 -11.49
C CYS A 138 -7.63 -22.68 -11.00
N HIS A 139 -6.33 -22.79 -11.23
CA HIS A 139 -5.51 -23.93 -10.82
C HIS A 139 -4.53 -23.50 -9.73
N PHE A 140 -4.57 -24.17 -8.58
CA PHE A 140 -3.77 -23.84 -7.41
C PHE A 140 -2.70 -24.90 -7.20
N VAL A 141 -1.46 -24.46 -7.07
CA VAL A 141 -0.28 -25.33 -6.96
C VAL A 141 0.45 -25.01 -5.66
N ILE A 142 0.84 -26.05 -4.93
CA ILE A 142 1.66 -25.99 -3.72
C ILE A 142 2.91 -26.84 -3.96
N ILE A 143 4.09 -26.27 -3.71
CA ILE A 143 5.38 -26.96 -3.84
C ILE A 143 6.13 -27.01 -2.52
N ASN A 144 6.92 -28.06 -2.29
CA ASN A 144 7.92 -28.09 -1.23
C ASN A 144 9.19 -27.40 -1.75
N ALA A 145 9.42 -26.17 -1.32
CA ALA A 145 10.56 -25.39 -1.78
C ALA A 145 11.88 -25.82 -1.12
N GLN A 146 11.81 -26.43 0.06
CA GLN A 146 12.97 -26.82 0.87
C GLN A 146 13.77 -27.94 0.21
N ILE A 147 13.14 -28.81 -0.57
CA ILE A 147 13.83 -29.92 -1.25
C ILE A 147 14.49 -29.51 -2.57
N ILE A 148 14.32 -28.28 -3.05
CA ILE A 148 14.95 -27.80 -4.28
C ILE A 148 16.48 -27.76 -4.08
N ASN A 149 17.22 -28.33 -5.02
CA ASN A 149 18.66 -28.57 -5.00
C ASN A 149 19.15 -29.56 -3.93
N SER A 150 18.28 -30.37 -3.33
CA SER A 150 18.67 -31.34 -2.28
C SER A 150 19.33 -32.61 -2.83
N GLY A 151 19.05 -32.95 -4.08
CA GLY A 151 19.45 -34.23 -4.69
C GLY A 151 18.60 -35.42 -4.22
N PHE A 152 17.54 -35.20 -3.44
CA PHE A 152 16.65 -36.28 -2.98
C PHE A 152 15.82 -36.85 -4.13
N ALA A 153 15.44 -38.13 -4.03
CA ALA A 153 14.52 -38.74 -4.98
C ALA A 153 13.16 -37.99 -5.02
N GLY A 154 12.71 -37.47 -3.88
CA GLY A 154 11.51 -36.65 -3.76
C GLY A 154 11.57 -35.34 -4.56
N GLU A 155 12.76 -34.73 -4.69
CA GLU A 155 12.95 -33.52 -5.51
C GLU A 155 12.71 -33.82 -6.98
N ALA A 156 13.32 -34.89 -7.50
CA ALA A 156 13.15 -35.30 -8.90
C ALA A 156 11.68 -35.65 -9.20
N ALA A 157 11.01 -36.32 -8.27
CA ALA A 157 9.57 -36.63 -8.38
C ALA A 157 8.71 -35.37 -8.40
N GLN A 158 8.93 -34.41 -7.48
CA GLN A 158 8.22 -33.14 -7.46
C GLN A 158 8.45 -32.36 -8.74
N ARG A 159 9.71 -32.28 -9.23
CA ARG A 159 10.04 -31.56 -10.46
C ARG A 159 9.29 -32.12 -11.67
N GLN A 160 9.32 -33.44 -11.85
CA GLN A 160 8.61 -34.09 -12.95
C GLN A 160 7.10 -33.89 -12.83
N TRP A 161 6.55 -34.00 -11.61
CA TRP A 161 5.14 -33.76 -11.34
C TRP A 161 4.74 -32.33 -11.68
N LEU A 162 5.49 -31.32 -11.21
CA LEU A 162 5.18 -29.91 -11.42
C LEU A 162 5.20 -29.55 -12.90
N GLU A 163 6.22 -29.99 -13.63
CA GLU A 163 6.32 -29.77 -15.09
C GLU A 163 5.12 -30.38 -15.83
N ALA A 164 4.71 -31.61 -15.45
CA ALA A 164 3.56 -32.28 -16.06
C ALA A 164 2.21 -31.63 -15.68
N ASP A 165 2.05 -31.22 -14.43
CA ASP A 165 0.85 -30.58 -13.89
C ASP A 165 0.62 -29.20 -14.52
N LEU A 166 1.67 -28.38 -14.64
CA LEU A 166 1.62 -27.09 -15.33
C LEU A 166 1.34 -27.25 -16.84
N GLU A 167 1.89 -28.28 -17.48
CA GLU A 167 1.58 -28.58 -18.88
C GLU A 167 0.13 -29.00 -19.08
N ALA A 168 -0.39 -29.89 -18.23
CA ALA A 168 -1.77 -30.34 -18.29
C ALA A 168 -2.78 -29.21 -18.04
N ASN A 169 -2.39 -28.18 -17.28
CA ASN A 169 -3.20 -27.03 -16.95
C ASN A 169 -2.81 -25.76 -17.73
N ARG A 170 -2.04 -25.90 -18.82
CA ARG A 170 -1.63 -24.79 -19.68
C ARG A 170 -2.85 -24.00 -20.15
N GLY A 171 -2.81 -22.69 -19.94
CA GLY A 171 -3.89 -21.77 -20.33
C GLY A 171 -4.97 -21.55 -19.26
N LYS A 172 -4.97 -22.31 -18.15
CA LYS A 172 -5.70 -21.92 -16.94
C LYS A 172 -4.99 -20.77 -16.22
N ARG A 173 -5.69 -20.11 -15.31
CA ARG A 173 -5.12 -19.12 -14.40
C ARG A 173 -4.48 -19.83 -13.22
N ILE A 174 -3.17 -19.73 -13.08
CA ILE A 174 -2.39 -20.53 -12.11
C ILE A 174 -1.94 -19.67 -10.94
N PHE A 175 -2.19 -20.14 -9.72
CA PHE A 175 -1.71 -19.56 -8.46
C PHE A 175 -0.73 -20.54 -7.80
N LEU A 176 0.55 -20.17 -7.74
CA LEU A 176 1.61 -21.00 -7.16
C LEU A 176 1.95 -20.52 -5.75
N HIS A 177 2.07 -21.47 -4.82
CA HIS A 177 2.42 -21.24 -3.42
C HIS A 177 3.75 -21.92 -3.15
N SER A 178 4.70 -21.16 -2.60
CA SER A 178 6.04 -21.60 -2.24
C SER A 178 6.41 -20.97 -0.92
N HIS A 179 7.07 -21.70 -0.02
CA HIS A 179 7.54 -21.06 1.20
C HIS A 179 8.74 -20.14 0.94
N TYR A 180 9.71 -20.59 0.13
CA TYR A 180 10.87 -19.78 -0.26
C TYR A 180 10.64 -19.00 -1.57
N PRO A 181 11.07 -17.73 -1.66
CA PRO A 181 11.06 -16.99 -2.91
C PRO A 181 12.22 -17.42 -3.83
N PRO A 182 12.03 -17.40 -5.16
CA PRO A 182 13.15 -17.46 -6.09
C PRO A 182 14.16 -16.32 -5.86
N TYR A 183 13.64 -15.10 -5.64
CA TYR A 183 14.38 -13.88 -5.30
C TYR A 183 13.43 -12.83 -4.69
N PHE A 184 13.96 -11.73 -4.17
CA PHE A 184 13.13 -10.58 -3.73
C PHE A 184 13.74 -9.20 -4.03
N SER A 185 15.03 -9.13 -4.38
CA SER A 185 15.71 -7.93 -4.84
C SER A 185 15.80 -7.90 -6.36
N LYS A 186 16.54 -8.85 -6.96
CA LYS A 186 16.72 -8.98 -8.41
C LYS A 186 16.88 -10.45 -8.84
N PRO A 187 16.50 -10.84 -10.08
CA PRO A 187 16.54 -12.24 -10.51
C PRO A 187 17.93 -12.90 -10.41
N ASP A 188 18.99 -12.10 -10.57
CA ASP A 188 20.40 -12.49 -10.54
C ASP A 188 21.09 -12.15 -9.19
N GLU A 189 20.32 -11.98 -8.12
CA GLU A 189 20.89 -11.69 -6.79
C GLU A 189 21.75 -12.84 -6.25
N GLU A 190 22.69 -12.54 -5.36
CA GLU A 190 23.50 -13.61 -4.75
C GLU A 190 22.64 -14.53 -3.88
N VAL A 191 23.08 -15.78 -3.73
CA VAL A 191 22.40 -16.72 -2.85
C VAL A 191 22.57 -16.26 -1.41
N ASN A 192 21.46 -16.09 -0.72
CA ASN A 192 21.43 -15.79 0.72
C ASN A 192 20.49 -16.76 1.43
N TYR A 193 20.23 -16.55 2.71
CA TYR A 193 19.36 -17.42 3.50
C TYR A 193 17.94 -17.43 2.94
N ASP A 194 17.50 -16.31 2.37
CA ASP A 194 16.09 -16.04 2.08
C ASP A 194 15.66 -16.44 0.67
N ASN A 195 16.57 -16.85 -0.21
CA ASN A 195 16.26 -17.15 -1.60
C ASN A 195 16.68 -18.55 -2.05
N ILE A 196 16.00 -19.05 -3.08
CA ILE A 196 16.36 -20.31 -3.73
C ILE A 196 17.67 -20.11 -4.51
N ALA A 197 18.58 -21.08 -4.38
CA ALA A 197 19.87 -21.08 -5.09
C ALA A 197 19.75 -21.64 -6.52
N GLU A 198 20.76 -21.36 -7.35
CA GLU A 198 20.90 -22.04 -8.64
C GLU A 198 21.30 -23.52 -8.46
N PRO A 199 20.87 -24.43 -9.37
CA PRO A 199 20.10 -24.19 -10.60
C PRO A 199 18.57 -24.12 -10.40
N GLY A 200 18.07 -24.41 -9.19
CA GLY A 200 16.65 -24.44 -8.87
C GLY A 200 15.93 -23.10 -9.10
N ARG A 201 16.61 -21.97 -8.84
CA ARG A 201 16.06 -20.64 -9.09
C ARG A 201 15.71 -20.43 -10.56
N SER A 202 16.68 -20.59 -11.47
CA SER A 202 16.45 -20.42 -12.90
C SER A 202 15.41 -21.38 -13.45
N TRP A 203 15.37 -22.62 -12.93
CA TRP A 203 14.32 -23.58 -13.28
C TRP A 203 12.92 -23.07 -12.91
N LEU A 204 12.70 -22.66 -11.67
CA LEU A 204 11.39 -22.20 -11.21
C LEU A 204 10.96 -20.91 -11.93
N LEU A 205 11.87 -19.94 -12.08
CA LEU A 205 11.62 -18.72 -12.85
C LEU A 205 11.27 -19.00 -14.32
N GLY A 206 11.87 -20.03 -14.92
CA GLY A 206 11.55 -20.50 -16.26
C GLY A 206 10.13 -21.06 -16.36
N LEU A 207 9.66 -21.80 -15.34
CA LEU A 207 8.29 -22.30 -15.27
C LEU A 207 7.27 -21.16 -15.15
N LEU A 208 7.51 -20.19 -14.27
CA LEU A 208 6.61 -19.03 -14.11
C LEU A 208 6.39 -18.31 -15.45
N ALA A 209 7.48 -18.06 -16.19
CA ALA A 209 7.42 -17.41 -17.50
C ALA A 209 6.76 -18.28 -18.58
N THR A 210 7.09 -19.58 -18.64
CA THR A 210 6.60 -20.51 -19.68
C THR A 210 5.11 -20.78 -19.58
N TYR A 211 4.59 -20.83 -18.36
CA TYR A 211 3.19 -21.15 -18.07
C TYR A 211 2.34 -19.92 -17.75
N GLN A 212 2.94 -18.72 -17.77
CA GLN A 212 2.28 -17.45 -17.45
C GLN A 212 1.51 -17.56 -16.12
N VAL A 213 2.19 -18.05 -15.09
CA VAL A 213 1.62 -18.16 -13.74
C VAL A 213 1.10 -16.78 -13.33
N GLU A 214 -0.14 -16.70 -12.86
CA GLU A 214 -0.77 -15.43 -12.57
C GLU A 214 -0.19 -14.80 -11.30
N ALA A 215 -0.05 -15.60 -10.24
CA ALA A 215 0.54 -15.15 -8.99
C ALA A 215 1.44 -16.20 -8.35
N LEU A 216 2.55 -15.74 -7.78
CA LEU A 216 3.39 -16.48 -6.85
C LEU A 216 3.19 -15.88 -5.45
N LEU A 217 2.75 -16.70 -4.49
CA LEU A 217 2.53 -16.30 -3.09
C LEU A 217 3.57 -16.99 -2.19
N VAL A 218 4.29 -16.19 -1.40
CA VAL A 218 5.50 -16.65 -0.69
C VAL A 218 5.54 -16.24 0.78
N GLY A 219 6.01 -17.16 1.64
CA GLY A 219 6.23 -16.93 3.08
C GLY A 219 7.67 -16.54 3.43
N HIS A 220 8.20 -17.10 4.52
CA HIS A 220 9.62 -17.15 4.93
C HIS A 220 10.29 -15.84 5.38
N VAL A 221 10.03 -14.73 4.69
CA VAL A 221 10.76 -13.47 4.92
C VAL A 221 10.11 -12.56 5.96
N HIS A 222 8.88 -12.88 6.38
CA HIS A 222 8.11 -12.20 7.43
C HIS A 222 7.83 -10.71 7.19
N ASN A 223 8.01 -10.23 5.96
CA ASN A 223 7.84 -8.83 5.59
C ASN A 223 7.19 -8.78 4.19
N PHE A 224 6.52 -7.67 3.90
CA PHE A 224 5.86 -7.49 2.61
C PHE A 224 6.85 -7.13 1.50
N TRP A 225 6.83 -7.88 0.41
CA TRP A 225 7.41 -7.46 -0.87
C TRP A 225 6.48 -7.73 -2.04
N TYR A 226 6.66 -6.91 -3.08
CA TYR A 226 6.04 -7.14 -4.37
C TYR A 226 7.04 -6.88 -5.51
N TYR A 227 7.11 -7.84 -6.43
CA TYR A 227 7.78 -7.69 -7.72
C TYR A 227 7.02 -8.44 -8.81
N ARG A 228 7.43 -8.23 -10.06
CA ARG A 228 6.89 -8.94 -11.21
C ARG A 228 8.01 -9.66 -11.94
N HIS A 229 7.82 -10.94 -12.25
CA HIS A 229 8.72 -11.73 -13.08
C HIS A 229 7.97 -12.18 -14.34
N ALA A 230 8.40 -11.71 -15.51
CA ALA A 230 7.60 -11.79 -16.73
C ALA A 230 6.16 -11.26 -16.49
N GLU A 231 5.14 -12.11 -16.63
CA GLU A 231 3.74 -11.76 -16.38
C GLU A 231 3.23 -12.14 -14.98
N THR A 232 4.04 -12.79 -14.16
CA THR A 232 3.68 -13.27 -12.82
C THR A 232 3.84 -12.18 -11.77
N ASP A 233 2.76 -11.91 -11.04
CA ASP A 233 2.81 -11.06 -9.85
C ASP A 233 3.33 -11.89 -8.65
N CYS A 234 4.47 -11.50 -8.08
CA CYS A 234 5.10 -12.20 -6.97
C CYS A 234 4.94 -11.41 -5.67
N TYR A 235 4.34 -12.03 -4.66
CA TYR A 235 4.11 -11.44 -3.36
C TYR A 235 4.78 -12.24 -2.27
N LEU A 236 5.55 -11.56 -1.42
CA LEU A 236 6.06 -12.12 -0.18
C LEU A 236 5.23 -11.55 0.96
N LEU A 237 4.69 -12.45 1.78
CA LEU A 237 3.68 -12.12 2.78
C LEU A 237 4.34 -11.76 4.11
N PRO A 238 3.71 -10.84 4.88
CA PRO A 238 4.06 -10.66 6.28
C PRO A 238 3.74 -11.92 7.09
N SER A 239 4.47 -12.13 8.17
CA SER A 239 4.16 -13.19 9.13
C SER A 239 2.97 -12.81 10.00
N THR A 240 2.22 -13.83 10.43
CA THR A 240 1.18 -13.67 11.45
C THR A 240 1.75 -13.65 12.88
N ALA A 241 2.95 -14.19 13.08
CA ALA A 241 3.55 -14.42 14.39
C ALA A 241 4.56 -13.33 14.80
N PHE A 242 5.53 -12.96 13.97
CA PHE A 242 6.56 -11.96 14.31
C PHE A 242 7.29 -11.46 13.06
N VAL A 243 7.98 -10.32 13.12
CA VAL A 243 8.80 -9.79 12.01
C VAL A 243 10.22 -10.33 12.11
N ARG A 244 10.85 -10.61 10.97
CA ARG A 244 12.28 -10.95 10.94
C ARG A 244 13.11 -9.68 11.13
N LEU A 245 13.93 -9.67 12.18
CA LEU A 245 14.42 -8.43 12.82
C LEU A 245 15.54 -7.70 12.06
N ASP A 246 16.33 -8.42 11.27
CA ASP A 246 17.40 -7.87 10.40
C ASP A 246 16.83 -6.86 9.39
N TYR A 247 15.61 -7.10 8.91
CA TYR A 247 14.88 -6.18 8.04
C TYR A 247 14.51 -4.84 8.68
N SER A 248 14.72 -4.67 10.00
CA SER A 248 14.60 -3.36 10.65
C SER A 248 15.60 -2.33 10.09
N GLU A 249 16.69 -2.78 9.47
CA GLU A 249 17.67 -1.92 8.78
C GLU A 249 17.08 -1.19 7.55
N MET A 250 15.89 -1.61 7.06
CA MET A 250 15.15 -0.87 6.03
C MET A 250 14.67 0.52 6.49
N TYR A 251 14.72 0.81 7.79
CA TYR A 251 14.17 2.03 8.37
C TYR A 251 15.25 2.94 8.93
N ARG A 252 15.19 4.24 8.56
CA ARG A 252 16.13 5.27 9.03
C ARG A 252 15.75 5.84 10.41
N VAL A 253 15.23 4.99 11.28
CA VAL A 253 14.80 5.29 12.65
C VAL A 253 14.93 4.02 13.49
N ARG A 254 15.28 4.16 14.76
CA ARG A 254 15.36 3.04 15.69
C ARG A 254 13.97 2.40 15.87
N PRO A 255 13.86 1.07 15.92
CA PRO A 255 12.62 0.41 16.35
C PRO A 255 12.14 0.91 17.72
N GLY A 256 10.83 0.89 17.94
CA GLY A 256 10.22 1.33 19.20
C GLY A 256 10.67 0.50 20.40
N PRO A 257 10.61 1.04 21.64
CA PRO A 257 11.15 0.40 22.84
C PRO A 257 10.56 -0.99 23.14
N ASP A 258 9.28 -1.22 22.82
CA ASP A 258 8.55 -2.47 23.10
C ASP A 258 8.43 -3.41 21.89
N THR A 259 9.25 -3.18 20.86
CA THR A 259 9.22 -3.94 19.61
C THR A 259 10.23 -5.07 19.56
N GLU A 260 10.97 -5.35 20.65
CA GLU A 260 12.02 -6.39 20.67
C GLU A 260 13.01 -6.21 19.50
N PHE A 261 13.57 -4.99 19.38
CA PHE A 261 14.47 -4.60 18.29
C PHE A 261 13.86 -4.77 16.89
N GLY A 262 12.55 -4.54 16.75
CA GLY A 262 11.81 -4.65 15.50
C GLY A 262 11.17 -6.01 15.25
N ARG A 263 11.50 -7.05 16.03
CA ARG A 263 10.89 -8.39 15.90
C ARG A 263 9.37 -8.38 16.17
N ASN A 264 8.91 -7.50 17.04
CA ASN A 264 7.50 -7.34 17.41
C ASN A 264 6.92 -6.02 16.89
N ASP A 265 7.34 -5.59 15.69
CA ASP A 265 6.73 -4.44 15.00
C ASP A 265 5.30 -4.79 14.54
N ARG A 266 4.36 -4.64 15.48
CA ARG A 266 2.98 -5.11 15.40
C ARG A 266 2.22 -4.69 14.14
N PRO A 267 2.28 -3.42 13.68
CA PRO A 267 1.61 -3.01 12.44
C PRO A 267 2.05 -3.80 11.21
N LYS A 268 3.22 -4.45 11.23
CA LYS A 268 3.75 -5.22 10.10
C LYS A 268 3.30 -6.68 10.09
N LEU A 269 2.61 -7.13 11.13
CA LEU A 269 2.04 -8.48 11.20
C LEU A 269 0.71 -8.54 10.48
N GLY A 270 0.49 -9.61 9.73
CA GLY A 270 -0.68 -9.68 8.87
C GLY A 270 -0.77 -10.94 8.03
N TYR A 271 -1.74 -10.92 7.13
CA TYR A 271 -1.96 -11.97 6.13
C TYR A 271 -2.72 -11.37 4.93
N PHE A 272 -2.90 -12.15 3.85
CA PHE A 272 -3.60 -11.67 2.66
C PHE A 272 -5.00 -12.26 2.53
N VAL A 273 -5.92 -11.46 2.00
CA VAL A 273 -7.13 -11.96 1.33
C VAL A 273 -6.96 -11.68 -0.15
N VAL A 274 -6.92 -12.72 -0.97
CA VAL A 274 -6.79 -12.60 -2.42
C VAL A 274 -8.18 -12.59 -3.03
N HIS A 275 -8.49 -11.55 -3.80
CA HIS A 275 -9.72 -11.41 -4.55
C HIS A 275 -9.46 -11.76 -6.01
N VAL A 276 -10.06 -12.86 -6.48
CA VAL A 276 -9.97 -13.28 -7.88
C VAL A 276 -11.11 -12.63 -8.65
N HIS A 277 -10.78 -11.93 -9.73
CA HIS A 277 -11.73 -11.30 -10.64
C HIS A 277 -11.68 -11.97 -12.02
N GLU A 278 -12.60 -11.64 -12.92
CA GLU A 278 -12.65 -12.18 -14.29
C GLU A 278 -11.31 -12.02 -15.05
N HIS A 279 -10.58 -10.93 -14.81
CA HIS A 279 -9.35 -10.57 -15.54
C HIS A 279 -8.19 -10.21 -14.62
N GLY A 280 -7.86 -11.12 -13.69
CA GLY A 280 -6.74 -11.00 -12.76
C GLY A 280 -7.16 -11.05 -11.30
N HIS A 281 -6.28 -10.61 -10.40
CA HIS A 281 -6.52 -10.59 -8.97
C HIS A 281 -6.07 -9.28 -8.33
N VAL A 282 -6.51 -9.07 -7.10
CA VAL A 282 -5.93 -8.08 -6.16
C VAL A 282 -5.71 -8.73 -4.81
N CYS A 283 -4.70 -8.26 -4.09
CA CYS A 283 -4.36 -8.73 -2.75
C CYS A 283 -4.73 -7.65 -1.72
N ASP A 284 -5.71 -7.96 -0.87
CA ASP A 284 -6.03 -7.16 0.30
C ASP A 284 -5.12 -7.59 1.44
N ILE A 285 -4.35 -6.63 1.98
CA ILE A 285 -3.39 -6.91 3.05
C ILE A 285 -4.06 -6.60 4.38
N ILE A 286 -4.21 -7.61 5.22
CA ILE A 286 -4.87 -7.52 6.52
C ILE A 286 -3.79 -7.42 7.59
N ARG A 287 -3.66 -6.24 8.20
CA ARG A 287 -2.83 -6.04 9.40
C ARG A 287 -3.56 -6.61 10.61
N THR A 288 -2.93 -7.55 11.31
CA THR A 288 -3.44 -8.08 12.58
C THR A 288 -3.06 -7.22 13.77
N TYR A 289 -2.12 -6.27 13.59
CA TYR A 289 -1.57 -5.45 14.67
C TYR A 289 -1.01 -6.28 15.85
N GLY A 290 -0.64 -7.54 15.58
CA GLY A 290 -0.17 -8.47 16.61
C GLY A 290 -1.20 -8.79 17.68
N GLU A 291 -2.49 -8.58 17.40
CA GLU A 291 -3.61 -8.90 18.27
C GLU A 291 -3.62 -10.38 18.66
N VAL A 292 -4.13 -10.64 19.86
CA VAL A 292 -4.12 -11.96 20.49
C VAL A 292 -5.52 -12.35 20.92
N ALA A 293 -5.82 -13.64 20.89
CA ALA A 293 -7.03 -14.20 21.46
C ALA A 293 -6.65 -15.26 22.50
N GLU A 294 -7.18 -15.14 23.71
CA GLU A 294 -6.96 -16.13 24.78
C GLU A 294 -7.80 -17.40 24.54
N ALA A 295 -7.30 -18.55 24.99
CA ALA A 295 -8.04 -19.80 24.92
C ALA A 295 -9.38 -19.70 25.67
N GLY A 296 -10.48 -20.10 25.02
CA GLY A 296 -11.82 -20.03 25.59
C GLY A 296 -12.42 -18.62 25.70
N SER A 297 -11.71 -17.56 25.29
CA SER A 297 -12.29 -16.21 25.22
C SER A 297 -13.42 -16.16 24.18
N PRO A 298 -14.48 -15.36 24.39
CA PRO A 298 -15.58 -15.26 23.44
C PRO A 298 -15.10 -14.69 22.10
N GLU A 299 -15.72 -15.14 20.99
CA GLU A 299 -15.51 -14.50 19.69
C GLU A 299 -16.04 -13.05 19.73
N PRO A 300 -15.29 -12.07 19.18
CA PRO A 300 -15.79 -10.71 19.08
C PRO A 300 -17.02 -10.67 18.18
N ARG A 301 -17.98 -9.80 18.51
CA ARG A 301 -19.16 -9.60 17.65
C ARG A 301 -18.70 -9.02 16.30
N PRO A 302 -19.20 -9.55 15.17
CA PRO A 302 -18.95 -8.95 13.87
C PRO A 302 -19.40 -7.49 13.87
N VAL A 303 -18.53 -6.61 13.41
CA VAL A 303 -18.83 -5.19 13.18
C VAL A 303 -18.77 -4.95 11.69
N GLU A 304 -19.81 -4.33 11.12
CA GLU A 304 -19.80 -3.95 9.71
C GLU A 304 -18.71 -2.89 9.50
N ARG A 305 -17.77 -3.18 8.60
CA ARG A 305 -16.67 -2.27 8.24
C ARG A 305 -16.60 -2.06 6.73
N LEU A 306 -16.07 -0.92 6.34
CA LEU A 306 -15.67 -0.70 4.96
C LEU A 306 -14.63 -1.73 4.54
N ALA A 307 -14.92 -2.37 3.41
CA ALA A 307 -13.95 -3.22 2.74
C ALA A 307 -12.79 -2.35 2.23
N PRO A 308 -11.54 -2.83 2.29
CA PRO A 308 -10.40 -2.14 1.69
C PRO A 308 -10.63 -1.93 0.18
N LEU A 309 -9.94 -0.95 -0.39
CA LEU A 309 -10.03 -0.63 -1.81
C LEU A 309 -8.64 -0.64 -2.43
N HIS A 310 -8.33 -1.68 -3.20
CA HIS A 310 -7.09 -1.72 -3.97
C HIS A 310 -7.06 -0.63 -5.07
N PRO A 311 -5.90 -0.03 -5.41
CA PRO A 311 -5.80 1.00 -6.44
C PRO A 311 -6.40 0.60 -7.80
N ARG A 312 -6.23 -0.66 -8.23
CA ARG A 312 -6.88 -1.20 -9.46
C ARG A 312 -8.41 -1.12 -9.47
N LEU A 313 -9.04 -1.07 -8.30
CA LEU A 313 -10.50 -1.01 -8.14
C LEU A 313 -11.01 0.40 -7.85
N ASN A 314 -10.11 1.36 -7.62
CA ASN A 314 -10.49 2.74 -7.30
C ASN A 314 -10.81 3.54 -8.56
N LYS A 315 -12.09 3.82 -8.77
CA LYS A 315 -12.61 4.59 -9.90
C LYS A 315 -12.63 6.10 -9.61
N ARG A 316 -12.48 6.51 -8.35
CA ARG A 316 -12.55 7.90 -7.89
C ARG A 316 -11.19 8.35 -7.33
N SER A 317 -10.23 8.56 -8.23
CA SER A 317 -8.84 8.83 -7.85
C SER A 317 -8.41 10.27 -8.11
N GLY A 318 -9.12 11.27 -7.56
CA GLY A 318 -8.74 12.68 -7.67
C GLY A 318 -7.59 13.11 -6.74
N PHE A 319 -7.29 12.31 -5.72
CA PHE A 319 -6.31 12.62 -4.67
C PHE A 319 -5.11 11.67 -4.70
N GLY A 320 -3.94 12.21 -4.38
CA GLY A 320 -2.67 11.49 -4.39
C GLY A 320 -1.60 12.13 -3.50
N PHE A 321 -0.36 11.65 -3.61
CA PHE A 321 0.77 12.11 -2.81
C PHE A 321 1.97 12.54 -3.66
N ASP A 322 2.70 13.55 -3.19
CA ASP A 322 4.03 13.92 -3.66
C ASP A 322 5.07 13.00 -3.01
N MET A 323 5.75 12.19 -3.82
CA MET A 323 6.69 11.18 -3.34
C MET A 323 8.07 11.80 -3.09
N ARG A 324 8.15 12.61 -2.02
CA ARG A 324 9.37 13.32 -1.63
C ARG A 324 10.43 12.40 -1.02
N GLN A 325 10.01 11.41 -0.25
CA GLN A 325 10.90 10.39 0.29
C GLN A 325 11.23 9.34 -0.79
N ASN A 326 12.43 8.75 -0.70
CA ASN A 326 12.82 7.65 -1.58
C ASN A 326 12.04 6.38 -1.19
N TRP A 327 10.93 6.13 -1.89
CA TRP A 327 10.01 5.02 -1.63
C TRP A 327 10.35 3.74 -2.43
N MET A 328 11.38 3.80 -3.28
CA MET A 328 11.95 2.67 -4.02
C MET A 328 13.41 2.47 -3.61
N GLU A 329 13.74 2.76 -2.35
CA GLU A 329 15.10 2.62 -1.83
C GLU A 329 15.50 1.16 -1.70
N ILE A 330 16.71 0.85 -2.18
CA ILE A 330 17.43 -0.39 -1.88
C ILE A 330 18.43 -0.07 -0.76
N VAL A 331 18.43 -0.88 0.28
CA VAL A 331 19.33 -0.80 1.42
C VAL A 331 20.19 -2.07 1.50
N GLU A 332 21.40 -1.94 2.06
CA GLU A 332 22.21 -3.09 2.44
C GLU A 332 21.87 -3.50 3.87
N ILE A 333 21.55 -4.77 4.09
CA ILE A 333 21.51 -5.37 5.42
C ILE A 333 22.93 -5.89 5.74
N PRO A 334 23.56 -5.40 6.82
CA PRO A 334 24.89 -5.85 7.20
C PRO A 334 24.86 -7.25 7.85
N PRO A 335 26.00 -7.96 7.90
CA PRO A 335 26.18 -9.10 8.81
C PRO A 335 25.88 -8.69 10.25
N THR A 336 24.95 -9.38 10.89
CA THR A 336 24.49 -9.07 12.27
C THR A 336 24.88 -10.13 13.30
N GLY A 337 25.60 -11.17 12.91
CA GLY A 337 25.92 -12.34 13.74
C GLY A 337 24.82 -13.42 13.74
N GLY A 338 23.76 -13.23 12.96
CA GLY A 338 22.63 -14.16 12.85
C GLY A 338 22.70 -14.99 11.57
N LEU A 339 21.83 -14.66 10.63
CA LEU A 339 21.79 -15.23 9.29
C LEU A 339 22.60 -14.33 8.34
N ASP A 340 23.10 -14.87 7.23
CA ASP A 340 23.87 -14.13 6.21
C ASP A 340 25.18 -13.47 6.70
N GLU A 341 25.94 -14.11 7.61
CA GLU A 341 27.11 -13.51 8.28
C GLU A 341 28.29 -13.18 7.35
N PHE A 342 28.34 -13.78 6.16
CA PHE A 342 29.49 -13.67 5.26
C PHE A 342 29.28 -12.69 4.10
N ASP A 343 28.13 -12.00 4.04
CA ASP A 343 27.82 -11.08 2.94
C ASP A 343 26.84 -9.95 3.36
N ARG A 344 26.64 -8.97 2.47
CA ARG A 344 25.65 -7.90 2.62
C ARG A 344 24.49 -8.11 1.66
N LYS A 345 23.30 -8.29 2.23
CA LYS A 345 22.08 -8.53 1.47
C LYS A 345 21.43 -7.21 1.03
N GLU A 346 21.26 -7.01 -0.27
CA GLU A 346 20.53 -5.86 -0.82
C GLU A 346 19.02 -6.10 -0.80
N VAL A 347 18.25 -5.24 -0.14
CA VAL A 347 16.77 -5.36 -0.07
C VAL A 347 16.08 -4.03 -0.36
N ARG A 348 14.91 -4.09 -0.99
CA ARG A 348 14.07 -2.90 -1.19
C ARG A 348 13.08 -2.74 -0.04
N ASN A 349 12.78 -1.51 0.38
CA ASN A 349 11.68 -1.29 1.33
C ASN A 349 10.33 -1.15 0.59
N ASP A 350 9.46 -2.16 0.65
CA ASP A 350 8.15 -2.17 -0.02
C ASP A 350 6.97 -1.77 0.89
N TYR A 351 7.21 -1.43 2.17
CA TYR A 351 6.16 -0.90 3.04
C TYR A 351 5.48 0.40 2.56
N PRO A 352 6.19 1.36 1.92
CA PRO A 352 5.52 2.49 1.28
C PRO A 352 4.50 2.04 0.23
N LEU A 353 4.85 1.03 -0.57
CA LEU A 353 3.97 0.50 -1.61
C LEU A 353 2.74 -0.19 -0.99
N MET A 354 2.96 -1.05 0.02
CA MET A 354 1.89 -1.68 0.79
C MET A 354 0.90 -0.65 1.32
N ALA A 355 1.40 0.42 1.95
CA ALA A 355 0.55 1.46 2.51
C ALA A 355 -0.26 2.20 1.43
N ILE A 356 0.35 2.50 0.28
CA ILE A 356 -0.35 3.12 -0.86
C ILE A 356 -1.47 2.21 -1.39
N TRP A 357 -1.21 0.90 -1.47
CA TRP A 357 -2.22 -0.08 -1.86
C TRP A 357 -3.37 -0.16 -0.86
N GLU A 358 -3.05 -0.25 0.43
CA GLU A 358 -4.07 -0.29 1.48
C GLU A 358 -4.94 0.98 1.50
N MET A 359 -4.39 2.14 1.15
CA MET A 359 -5.14 3.39 1.03
C MET A 359 -5.94 3.53 -0.26
N GLY A 360 -5.74 2.66 -1.25
CA GLY A 360 -6.36 2.77 -2.57
C GLY A 360 -5.89 3.97 -3.39
N VAL A 361 -4.71 4.50 -3.08
CA VAL A 361 -4.15 5.67 -3.78
C VAL A 361 -3.62 5.24 -5.15
N ARG A 362 -4.03 5.96 -6.18
CA ARG A 362 -3.54 5.76 -7.56
C ARG A 362 -2.54 6.82 -7.99
N LYS A 363 -2.76 8.09 -7.63
CA LYS A 363 -1.98 9.22 -8.14
C LYS A 363 -0.72 9.46 -7.29
N LEU A 364 0.44 9.40 -7.92
CA LEU A 364 1.74 9.61 -7.29
C LEU A 364 2.55 10.62 -8.11
N ARG A 365 3.08 11.66 -7.46
CA ARG A 365 3.87 12.69 -8.10
C ARG A 365 5.36 12.44 -7.87
N LEU A 366 6.14 12.34 -8.96
CA LEU A 366 7.50 11.81 -8.95
C LEU A 366 8.51 12.78 -9.58
N PRO A 367 9.74 12.89 -9.03
CA PRO A 367 10.79 13.70 -9.62
C PRO A 367 11.38 13.05 -10.88
N LEU A 368 11.93 13.88 -11.78
CA LEU A 368 12.75 13.42 -12.92
C LEU A 368 13.85 12.43 -12.55
N ARG A 369 14.36 12.49 -11.31
CA ARG A 369 15.39 11.58 -10.81
C ARG A 369 14.99 10.11 -10.96
N ASP A 370 13.71 9.78 -10.84
CA ASP A 370 13.23 8.41 -10.99
C ASP A 370 13.35 7.89 -12.44
N LEU A 371 13.34 8.77 -13.44
CA LEU A 371 13.59 8.40 -14.83
C LEU A 371 15.04 8.11 -15.15
N LEU A 372 15.99 8.61 -14.34
CA LEU A 372 17.42 8.41 -14.62
C LEU A 372 17.87 6.95 -14.38
N LEU A 373 17.10 6.16 -13.62
CA LEU A 373 17.47 4.80 -13.21
C LEU A 373 16.60 3.75 -13.89
N ALA A 374 17.23 2.78 -14.58
CA ALA A 374 16.52 1.78 -15.39
C ALA A 374 15.57 0.89 -14.58
N GLU A 375 16.02 0.44 -13.42
CA GLU A 375 15.25 -0.39 -12.49
C GLU A 375 13.98 0.33 -12.01
N ARG A 376 14.06 1.64 -11.74
CA ARG A 376 12.90 2.46 -11.38
C ARG A 376 11.91 2.54 -12.53
N ARG A 377 12.37 2.74 -13.76
CA ARG A 377 11.49 2.74 -14.95
C ARG A 377 10.75 1.41 -15.11
N GLN A 378 11.43 0.29 -14.96
CA GLN A 378 10.81 -1.03 -15.01
C GLN A 378 9.77 -1.20 -13.88
N ARG A 379 10.13 -0.84 -12.65
CA ARG A 379 9.22 -0.91 -11.51
C ARG A 379 7.98 -0.05 -11.69
N LEU A 380 8.12 1.18 -12.17
CA LEU A 380 6.99 2.06 -12.42
C LEU A 380 6.01 1.45 -13.44
N ARG A 381 6.50 0.81 -14.51
CA ARG A 381 5.64 0.07 -15.45
C ARG A 381 4.92 -1.11 -14.80
N SER A 382 5.60 -1.88 -13.96
CA SER A 382 4.96 -2.96 -13.19
C SER A 382 3.87 -2.42 -12.25
N LEU A 383 4.05 -1.22 -11.70
CA LEU A 383 3.06 -0.58 -10.82
C LEU A 383 1.91 0.07 -11.59
N GLN A 384 2.13 0.53 -12.83
CA GLN A 384 1.03 0.95 -13.70
C GLN A 384 0.03 -0.20 -13.90
N ALA A 385 0.50 -1.45 -14.05
CA ALA A 385 -0.36 -2.64 -14.14
C ALA A 385 -1.21 -2.87 -12.87
N HIS A 386 -0.80 -2.29 -11.74
CA HIS A 386 -1.54 -2.25 -10.47
C HIS A 386 -2.37 -0.97 -10.26
N GLY A 387 -2.60 -0.21 -11.32
CA GLY A 387 -3.54 0.91 -11.36
C GLY A 387 -2.93 2.25 -10.94
N HIS A 388 -1.61 2.32 -10.74
CA HIS A 388 -0.91 3.55 -10.39
C HIS A 388 -0.79 4.51 -11.58
N GLU A 389 -0.97 5.79 -11.30
CA GLU A 389 -0.85 6.91 -12.22
C GLU A 389 0.27 7.84 -11.73
N PHE A 390 1.26 8.09 -12.58
CA PHE A 390 2.42 8.88 -12.20
C PHE A 390 2.39 10.27 -12.85
N THR A 391 2.60 11.31 -12.06
CA THR A 391 2.81 12.68 -12.56
C THR A 391 4.28 13.03 -12.43
N LEU A 392 4.96 13.21 -13.57
CA LEU A 392 6.34 13.66 -13.60
C LEU A 392 6.41 15.13 -13.19
N PHE A 393 7.42 15.52 -12.42
CA PHE A 393 7.77 16.94 -12.30
C PHE A 393 9.23 17.25 -12.63
N THR A 394 9.42 18.38 -13.32
CA THR A 394 10.71 18.94 -13.71
C THR A 394 10.77 20.44 -13.35
N PHE A 395 11.92 21.06 -13.61
CA PHE A 395 12.11 22.49 -13.43
C PHE A 395 12.83 23.09 -14.65
N GLY A 396 12.31 24.19 -15.17
CA GLY A 396 12.83 24.90 -16.33
C GLY A 396 12.68 24.14 -17.64
N ASP A 397 13.43 24.59 -18.65
CA ASP A 397 13.60 23.88 -19.92
C ASP A 397 14.50 22.64 -19.71
N PRO A 398 14.01 21.41 -19.99
CA PRO A 398 14.82 20.21 -19.82
C PRO A 398 16.06 20.20 -20.75
N SER A 399 17.19 19.72 -20.23
CA SER A 399 18.41 19.49 -21.02
C SER A 399 18.17 18.47 -22.13
N PRO A 400 19.03 18.40 -23.18
CA PRO A 400 18.88 17.43 -24.26
C PRO A 400 18.73 15.97 -23.78
N LEU A 401 19.55 15.56 -22.79
CA LEU A 401 19.46 14.25 -22.18
C LEU A 401 18.10 14.01 -21.50
N HIS A 402 17.60 15.01 -20.76
CA HIS A 402 16.30 14.89 -20.09
C HIS A 402 15.15 14.87 -21.10
N ARG A 403 15.22 15.63 -22.20
CA ARG A 403 14.23 15.59 -23.28
C ARG A 403 14.16 14.20 -23.90
N GLU A 404 15.30 13.61 -24.24
CA GLU A 404 15.37 12.25 -24.79
C GLU A 404 14.73 11.23 -23.84
N LEU A 405 15.06 11.29 -22.54
CA LEU A 405 14.49 10.40 -21.54
C LEU A 405 12.98 10.57 -21.38
N ILE A 406 12.48 11.82 -21.35
CA ILE A 406 11.04 12.10 -21.27
C ILE A 406 10.33 11.54 -22.50
N LEU A 407 10.83 11.80 -23.70
CA LEU A 407 10.23 11.31 -24.94
C LEU A 407 10.21 9.78 -25.03
N ALA A 408 11.30 9.13 -24.62
CA ALA A 408 11.45 7.68 -24.67
C ALA A 408 10.63 6.93 -23.61
N HIS A 409 10.23 7.61 -22.53
CA HIS A 409 9.59 6.99 -21.36
C HIS A 409 8.31 7.69 -20.89
N GLN A 410 7.71 8.53 -21.74
CA GLN A 410 6.45 9.20 -21.46
C GLN A 410 5.30 8.21 -21.20
N ASP A 411 5.40 6.96 -21.69
CA ASP A 411 4.43 5.89 -21.44
C ASP A 411 4.20 5.60 -19.95
N ILE A 412 5.17 5.94 -19.09
CA ILE A 412 5.12 5.73 -17.64
C ILE A 412 4.18 6.74 -16.95
N PHE A 413 3.98 7.93 -17.52
CA PHE A 413 3.29 9.02 -16.84
C PHE A 413 1.89 9.26 -17.37
N SER A 414 1.03 9.81 -16.52
CA SER A 414 -0.30 10.31 -16.87
C SER A 414 -0.33 11.83 -17.05
N ALA A 415 0.69 12.54 -16.56
CA ALA A 415 0.82 13.99 -16.62
C ALA A 415 2.25 14.45 -16.39
N TRP A 416 2.56 15.68 -16.79
CA TRP A 416 3.86 16.31 -16.56
C TRP A 416 3.70 17.74 -16.05
N GLU A 417 4.32 18.05 -14.91
CA GLU A 417 4.40 19.39 -14.34
C GLU A 417 5.79 20.01 -14.53
N ILE A 418 5.84 21.26 -14.98
CA ILE A 418 7.08 22.02 -15.19
C ILE A 418 7.08 23.24 -14.28
N GLY A 419 7.96 23.23 -13.27
CA GLY A 419 8.25 24.40 -12.46
C GLY A 419 9.02 25.44 -13.28
N VAL A 420 8.60 26.71 -13.24
CA VAL A 420 9.25 27.80 -13.97
C VAL A 420 9.61 28.95 -13.03
N ASN A 421 10.84 29.44 -13.15
CA ASN A 421 11.20 30.73 -12.57
C ASN A 421 10.76 31.84 -13.53
N TRP A 422 9.90 32.73 -13.03
CA TRP A 422 9.31 33.80 -13.81
C TRP A 422 10.35 34.78 -14.36
N ASP A 423 11.43 35.01 -13.63
CA ASP A 423 12.50 35.96 -14.01
C ASP A 423 13.24 35.55 -15.29
N VAL A 424 13.21 34.26 -15.64
CA VAL A 424 13.91 33.71 -16.81
C VAL A 424 12.95 33.14 -17.85
N LEU A 425 11.63 33.28 -17.64
CA LEU A 425 10.60 32.67 -18.48
C LEU A 425 10.80 32.97 -19.98
N GLU A 426 11.11 34.21 -20.33
CA GLU A 426 11.33 34.63 -21.74
C GLU A 426 12.41 33.79 -22.45
N HIS A 427 13.43 33.34 -21.72
CA HIS A 427 14.54 32.59 -22.30
C HIS A 427 14.22 31.10 -22.48
N ILE A 428 13.30 30.56 -21.67
CA ILE A 428 13.04 29.12 -21.60
C ILE A 428 11.68 28.72 -22.20
N VAL A 429 10.76 29.66 -22.37
CA VAL A 429 9.37 29.38 -22.79
C VAL A 429 9.28 28.72 -24.15
N GLY A 430 10.14 29.11 -25.10
CA GLY A 430 10.20 28.50 -26.43
C GLY A 430 10.59 27.02 -26.35
N GLY A 431 11.62 26.70 -25.55
CA GLY A 431 12.07 25.33 -25.34
C GLY A 431 11.01 24.47 -24.65
N ILE A 432 10.35 25.00 -23.62
CA ILE A 432 9.22 24.34 -22.94
C ILE A 432 8.09 24.04 -23.93
N GLY A 433 7.68 25.03 -24.73
CA GLY A 433 6.62 24.87 -25.72
C GLY A 433 6.95 23.86 -26.83
N GLU A 434 8.22 23.77 -27.21
CA GLU A 434 8.69 22.80 -28.20
C GLU A 434 8.54 21.36 -27.68
N ILE A 435 9.11 21.06 -26.50
CA ILE A 435 9.06 19.72 -25.93
C ILE A 435 7.63 19.32 -25.51
N ALA A 436 6.83 20.25 -25.00
CA ALA A 436 5.45 20.00 -24.59
C ALA A 436 4.54 19.56 -25.76
N ARG A 437 4.86 19.95 -27.00
CA ARG A 437 4.14 19.51 -28.20
C ARG A 437 4.60 18.15 -28.74
N GLN A 438 5.75 17.65 -28.29
CA GLN A 438 6.30 16.37 -28.72
C GLN A 438 5.88 15.21 -27.81
N VAL A 439 5.25 15.51 -26.67
CA VAL A 439 4.73 14.50 -25.74
C VAL A 439 3.22 14.35 -25.88
N ASP A 440 2.72 13.15 -25.65
CA ASP A 440 1.28 12.81 -25.60
C ASP A 440 0.70 13.01 -24.19
N LEU A 441 1.45 13.66 -23.29
CA LEU A 441 1.09 13.89 -21.90
C LEU A 441 0.42 15.26 -21.71
N PRO A 442 -0.59 15.38 -20.83
CA PRO A 442 -1.06 16.69 -20.40
C PRO A 442 0.04 17.41 -19.60
N VAL A 443 0.48 18.57 -20.12
CA VAL A 443 1.53 19.41 -19.53
C VAL A 443 0.94 20.54 -18.70
N TYR A 444 1.45 20.72 -17.48
CA TYR A 444 1.05 21.75 -16.53
C TYR A 444 2.23 22.66 -16.20
N LEU A 445 2.00 23.97 -16.12
CA LEU A 445 3.02 24.90 -15.63
C LEU A 445 2.79 25.23 -14.16
N SER A 446 3.89 25.31 -13.40
CA SER A 446 3.94 25.72 -12.00
C SER A 446 4.84 26.93 -11.85
N ARG A 447 4.35 28.02 -11.27
CA ARG A 447 5.15 29.24 -11.07
C ARG A 447 5.95 29.16 -9.77
N LEU A 448 7.25 29.43 -9.82
CA LEU A 448 8.07 29.68 -8.64
C LEU A 448 7.73 31.07 -8.05
N ARG A 449 7.54 31.14 -6.74
CA ARG A 449 7.18 32.39 -6.03
C ARG A 449 8.42 33.22 -5.71
N SER A 450 8.34 34.52 -5.96
CA SER A 450 9.43 35.48 -5.71
C SER A 450 9.72 35.66 -4.22
N ILE A 451 10.89 36.20 -3.91
CA ILE A 451 11.32 36.53 -2.55
C ILE A 451 10.33 37.48 -1.87
N ASP A 452 9.86 38.50 -2.58
CA ASP A 452 8.97 39.50 -2.01
C ASP A 452 7.58 38.95 -1.72
N GLU A 453 7.04 38.10 -2.60
CA GLU A 453 5.77 37.39 -2.34
C GLU A 453 5.88 36.51 -1.09
N GLN A 454 7.00 35.81 -0.92
CA GLN A 454 7.23 34.97 0.26
C GLN A 454 7.37 35.80 1.54
N ARG A 455 7.98 37.00 1.47
CA ARG A 455 8.05 37.94 2.60
C ARG A 455 6.68 38.45 2.99
N THR A 456 5.82 38.73 2.02
CA THR A 456 4.44 39.15 2.27
C THR A 456 3.62 38.03 2.91
N GLU A 457 3.77 36.79 2.43
CA GLU A 457 3.08 35.60 2.99
C GLU A 457 3.53 35.30 4.43
N ALA A 458 4.84 35.28 4.68
CA ALA A 458 5.39 34.81 5.95
C ALA A 458 5.75 35.93 6.95
N GLY A 459 5.54 37.19 6.58
CA GLY A 459 5.99 38.39 7.31
C GLY A 459 7.52 38.61 7.32
N LYS A 460 8.30 37.63 6.86
CA LYS A 460 9.77 37.67 6.76
C LYS A 460 10.26 36.75 5.64
N TYR A 461 11.49 36.96 5.18
CA TYR A 461 12.07 36.09 4.16
C TYR A 461 12.64 34.82 4.79
N TYR A 462 12.30 33.67 4.20
CA TYR A 462 12.92 32.39 4.48
C TYR A 462 13.53 31.83 3.20
N HIS A 463 14.69 31.17 3.31
CA HIS A 463 15.33 30.48 2.19
C HIS A 463 14.57 29.18 1.86
N ALA A 464 13.35 29.31 1.32
CA ALA A 464 12.47 28.20 0.99
C ALA A 464 11.99 28.29 -0.47
N ILE A 465 11.79 27.12 -1.08
CA ILE A 465 11.22 27.02 -2.42
C ILE A 465 9.70 26.91 -2.27
N ASN A 466 8.99 27.86 -2.88
CA ASN A 466 7.54 27.90 -2.93
C ASN A 466 7.12 27.94 -4.41
N GLN A 467 6.19 27.07 -4.80
CA GLN A 467 5.72 26.98 -6.17
C GLN A 467 4.20 26.79 -6.26
N GLY A 468 3.66 27.05 -7.45
CA GLY A 468 2.25 26.99 -7.80
C GLY A 468 1.59 28.37 -7.89
N PHE A 469 0.57 28.46 -8.73
CA PHE A 469 -0.25 29.65 -8.90
C PHE A 469 -1.24 29.81 -7.74
N LEU A 470 -1.51 31.06 -7.38
CA LEU A 470 -2.67 31.44 -6.60
C LEU A 470 -3.80 31.82 -7.56
N ALA A 471 -5.04 31.79 -7.07
CA ALA A 471 -6.18 32.20 -7.89
C ALA A 471 -6.10 33.66 -8.35
N ASP A 472 -5.35 34.50 -7.64
CA ASP A 472 -5.13 35.91 -8.01
C ASP A 472 -4.15 36.07 -9.18
N ASP A 473 -3.42 35.01 -9.57
CA ASP A 473 -2.50 35.03 -10.73
C ASP A 473 -3.23 34.82 -12.08
N ARG A 474 -4.55 35.02 -12.14
CA ARG A 474 -5.41 34.78 -13.33
C ARG A 474 -4.85 35.41 -14.60
N ASP A 475 -4.48 36.68 -14.56
CA ASP A 475 -4.05 37.40 -15.76
C ASP A 475 -2.70 36.89 -16.28
N GLN A 476 -1.84 36.40 -15.38
CA GLN A 476 -0.58 35.77 -15.76
C GLN A 476 -0.81 34.43 -16.47
N MET A 477 -1.72 33.61 -15.94
CA MET A 477 -2.11 32.34 -16.56
C MET A 477 -2.74 32.57 -17.95
N ALA A 478 -3.66 33.53 -18.06
CA ALA A 478 -4.25 33.91 -19.34
C ALA A 478 -3.20 34.40 -20.34
N GLY A 479 -2.23 35.21 -19.87
CA GLY A 479 -1.10 35.66 -20.68
C GLY A 479 -0.25 34.50 -21.21
N LEU A 480 0.02 33.48 -20.40
CA LEU A 480 0.76 32.28 -20.85
C LEU A 480 -0.01 31.51 -21.92
N LEU A 481 -1.32 31.32 -21.76
CA LEU A 481 -2.15 30.62 -22.76
C LEU A 481 -2.20 31.35 -24.10
N ALA A 482 -2.07 32.69 -24.08
CA ALA A 482 -2.04 33.52 -25.27
C ALA A 482 -0.68 33.55 -26.00
N ARG A 483 0.41 33.10 -25.36
CA ARG A 483 1.74 33.09 -25.97
C ARG A 483 1.82 32.13 -27.15
N ALA A 484 2.45 32.55 -28.24
CA ALA A 484 2.61 31.72 -29.44
C ALA A 484 3.42 30.45 -29.14
N GLU A 485 4.42 30.56 -28.27
CA GLU A 485 5.31 29.50 -27.84
C GLU A 485 4.56 28.38 -27.11
N LEU A 486 3.51 28.72 -26.36
CA LEU A 486 2.74 27.78 -25.51
C LEU A 486 1.35 27.46 -26.04
N LYS A 487 0.88 28.15 -27.08
CA LYS A 487 -0.45 27.94 -27.64
C LYS A 487 -0.65 26.47 -28.04
N GLY A 488 -1.67 25.85 -27.43
CA GLY A 488 -2.01 24.44 -27.62
C GLY A 488 -1.06 23.42 -26.97
N ALA A 489 -0.03 23.87 -26.26
CA ALA A 489 0.97 23.00 -25.63
C ALA A 489 0.65 22.69 -24.15
N LEU A 490 -0.22 23.47 -23.51
CA LEU A 490 -0.55 23.32 -22.10
C LEU A 490 -1.94 22.71 -21.90
N ALA A 491 -2.03 21.77 -20.99
CA ALA A 491 -3.28 21.18 -20.51
C ALA A 491 -3.80 21.83 -19.23
N GLY A 492 -2.95 22.57 -18.49
CA GLY A 492 -3.35 23.13 -17.20
C GLY A 492 -2.27 23.90 -16.46
N PHE A 493 -2.62 24.24 -15.22
CA PHE A 493 -1.73 24.93 -14.28
C PHE A 493 -1.67 24.19 -12.95
N VAL A 494 -0.55 24.35 -12.28
CA VAL A 494 -0.35 23.89 -10.90
C VAL A 494 -0.72 25.01 -9.95
N PHE A 495 -1.71 24.79 -9.10
CA PHE A 495 -2.14 25.69 -8.04
C PHE A 495 -1.50 25.28 -6.70
N ARG A 496 -1.21 26.25 -5.85
CA ARG A 496 -0.75 25.99 -4.47
C ARG A 496 -1.85 26.27 -3.46
N LEU A 497 -1.87 25.46 -2.42
CA LEU A 497 -2.78 25.60 -1.28
C LEU A 497 -1.94 25.68 0.01
N THR A 498 -1.93 26.83 0.68
CA THR A 498 -1.16 27.07 1.92
C THR A 498 -1.86 26.47 3.14
N LEU A 499 -1.13 26.26 4.25
CA LEU A 499 -1.67 25.55 5.43
C LEU A 499 -2.91 26.22 6.03
N ASP A 500 -2.99 27.55 5.96
CA ASP A 500 -4.05 28.41 6.50
C ASP A 500 -5.31 28.50 5.63
N GLN A 501 -5.23 28.05 4.37
CA GLN A 501 -6.36 28.08 3.44
C GLN A 501 -7.24 26.83 3.60
N SER A 502 -8.57 27.00 3.44
CA SER A 502 -9.51 25.88 3.34
C SER A 502 -9.21 25.07 2.07
N PRO A 503 -8.99 23.75 2.19
CA PRO A 503 -8.98 22.83 1.07
C PRO A 503 -10.21 22.95 0.17
N TRP A 504 -11.41 22.96 0.76
CA TRP A 504 -12.66 22.99 0.00
C TRP A 504 -12.78 24.23 -0.89
N GLU A 505 -12.64 25.40 -0.31
CA GLU A 505 -12.81 26.67 -1.04
C GLU A 505 -11.71 26.87 -2.09
N THR A 506 -10.47 26.55 -1.75
CA THR A 506 -9.33 26.81 -2.64
C THR A 506 -9.33 25.88 -3.84
N ILE A 507 -9.66 24.60 -3.64
CA ILE A 507 -9.78 23.61 -4.72
C ILE A 507 -10.95 23.97 -5.65
N ALA A 508 -12.10 24.37 -5.09
CA ALA A 508 -13.25 24.80 -5.90
C ALA A 508 -12.92 26.06 -6.74
N ARG A 509 -12.17 27.01 -6.16
CA ARG A 509 -11.70 28.21 -6.89
C ARG A 509 -10.71 27.86 -7.99
N ALA A 510 -9.76 26.95 -7.74
CA ALA A 510 -8.84 26.46 -8.76
C ALA A 510 -9.57 25.71 -9.89
N SER A 511 -10.55 24.85 -9.55
CA SER A 511 -11.40 24.16 -10.52
C SER A 511 -12.15 25.13 -11.42
N SER A 512 -12.83 26.12 -10.84
CA SER A 512 -13.63 27.12 -11.56
C SER A 512 -12.75 27.95 -12.49
N LEU A 513 -11.62 28.44 -11.99
CA LEU A 513 -10.68 29.25 -12.75
C LEU A 513 -10.04 28.48 -13.92
N ALA A 514 -9.68 27.22 -13.70
CA ALA A 514 -9.20 26.35 -14.77
C ALA A 514 -10.28 26.09 -15.84
N ALA A 515 -11.52 25.85 -15.42
CA ALA A 515 -12.65 25.64 -16.34
C ALA A 515 -12.95 26.88 -17.20
N GLU A 516 -12.93 28.09 -16.61
CA GLU A 516 -13.07 29.36 -17.33
C GLU A 516 -12.01 29.53 -18.43
N MET A 517 -10.80 29.03 -18.18
CA MET A 517 -9.69 29.07 -19.13
C MET A 517 -9.66 27.88 -20.11
N GLY A 518 -10.59 26.92 -19.99
CA GLY A 518 -10.62 25.72 -20.82
C GLY A 518 -9.48 24.74 -20.55
N VAL A 519 -8.93 24.75 -19.33
CA VAL A 519 -7.80 23.92 -18.92
C VAL A 519 -8.11 23.14 -17.62
N ARG A 520 -7.14 22.36 -17.14
CA ARG A 520 -7.24 21.58 -15.89
C ARG A 520 -6.40 22.17 -14.76
N ALA A 521 -6.68 21.75 -13.53
CA ALA A 521 -5.93 22.16 -12.34
C ALA A 521 -5.21 20.95 -11.70
N SER A 522 -3.92 21.09 -11.44
CA SER A 522 -3.20 20.27 -10.47
C SER A 522 -3.02 21.09 -9.20
N VAL A 523 -3.46 20.60 -8.04
CA VAL A 523 -3.44 21.36 -6.77
C VAL A 523 -2.46 20.72 -5.81
N HIS A 524 -1.50 21.49 -5.32
CA HIS A 524 -0.55 21.04 -4.31
C HIS A 524 -1.07 21.41 -2.92
N LEU A 525 -1.48 20.39 -2.16
CA LEU A 525 -1.94 20.52 -0.78
C LEU A 525 -0.72 20.54 0.15
N ARG A 526 -0.38 21.73 0.66
CA ARG A 526 0.70 21.90 1.62
C ARG A 526 0.26 21.49 3.02
N MET A 527 1.07 20.67 3.69
CA MET A 527 0.81 20.17 5.05
C MET A 527 1.68 20.86 6.12
N PHE A 528 2.27 22.01 5.79
CA PHE A 528 3.14 22.76 6.70
C PHE A 528 3.06 24.27 6.47
N GLY A 529 3.35 25.03 7.53
CA GLY A 529 3.32 26.48 7.52
C GLY A 529 4.46 27.13 6.72
N ALA A 530 4.48 28.46 6.68
CA ALA A 530 5.49 29.21 5.94
C ALA A 530 6.88 29.17 6.59
N ASN A 531 6.96 28.98 7.91
CA ASN A 531 8.20 28.97 8.67
C ASN A 531 8.90 27.59 8.60
N PRO A 532 10.12 27.47 8.01
CA PRO A 532 10.85 26.21 7.90
C PRO A 532 11.34 25.60 9.21
N ALA A 533 11.30 26.35 10.32
CA ALA A 533 11.70 25.88 11.63
C ALA A 533 10.53 25.40 12.51
N GLU A 534 9.29 25.70 12.11
CA GLU A 534 8.11 25.29 12.87
C GLU A 534 7.66 23.89 12.46
N GLU A 535 7.34 23.10 13.47
CA GLU A 535 6.81 21.76 13.29
C GLU A 535 5.29 21.80 13.06
N ALA A 536 4.80 21.01 12.09
CA ALA A 536 3.38 20.76 11.88
C ALA A 536 3.05 19.30 12.26
N ALA A 537 2.74 19.07 13.53
CA ALA A 537 2.54 17.74 14.12
C ALA A 537 1.21 17.64 14.89
N ASP A 538 0.11 17.89 14.18
CA ASP A 538 -1.26 17.75 14.71
C ASP A 538 -2.05 16.75 13.86
N ASP A 539 -2.19 15.52 14.36
CA ASP A 539 -2.91 14.43 13.67
C ASP A 539 -4.38 14.82 13.39
N GLN A 540 -5.04 15.60 14.25
CA GLN A 540 -6.43 16.05 14.02
C GLN A 540 -6.51 17.02 12.85
N GLN A 541 -5.60 18.00 12.81
CA GLN A 541 -5.53 18.94 11.70
C GLN A 541 -5.22 18.23 10.38
N ILE A 542 -4.29 17.27 10.40
CA ILE A 542 -3.91 16.46 9.24
C ILE A 542 -5.11 15.65 8.72
N MET A 543 -5.80 14.93 9.62
CA MET A 543 -6.99 14.15 9.26
C MET A 543 -8.07 15.01 8.60
N SER A 544 -8.45 16.12 9.22
CA SER A 544 -9.50 17.00 8.71
C SER A 544 -9.14 17.62 7.37
N ARG A 545 -7.90 18.11 7.25
CA ARG A 545 -7.40 18.75 6.03
C ARG A 545 -7.32 17.79 4.85
N ILE A 546 -6.87 16.55 5.07
CA ILE A 546 -6.83 15.52 4.04
C ILE A 546 -8.24 15.11 3.63
N ALA A 547 -9.14 14.86 4.61
CA ALA A 547 -10.51 14.48 4.32
C ALA A 547 -11.25 15.55 3.50
N GLU A 548 -11.11 16.82 3.88
CA GLU A 548 -11.70 17.95 3.16
C GLU A 548 -11.15 18.07 1.73
N ALA A 549 -9.83 17.93 1.56
CA ALA A 549 -9.19 17.96 0.25
C ALA A 549 -9.66 16.80 -0.66
N MET A 550 -9.83 15.61 -0.11
CA MET A 550 -10.36 14.45 -0.83
C MET A 550 -11.81 14.66 -1.26
N MET A 551 -12.66 15.20 -0.39
CA MET A 551 -14.04 15.54 -0.74
C MET A 551 -14.10 16.60 -1.84
N ALA A 552 -13.27 17.64 -1.75
CA ALA A 552 -13.19 18.67 -2.78
C ALA A 552 -12.70 18.10 -4.13
N ALA A 553 -11.68 17.24 -4.12
CA ALA A 553 -11.20 16.55 -5.32
C ALA A 553 -12.29 15.67 -5.95
N ALA A 554 -13.11 15.00 -5.13
CA ALA A 554 -14.21 14.16 -5.60
C ALA A 554 -15.37 14.97 -6.22
N ALA A 555 -15.50 16.26 -5.91
CA ALA A 555 -16.53 17.14 -6.48
C ALA A 555 -16.19 17.69 -7.88
N HIS A 556 -14.94 17.56 -8.31
CA HIS A 556 -14.40 18.28 -9.46
C HIS A 556 -13.53 17.39 -10.36
N ASP A 557 -14.10 16.92 -11.47
CA ASP A 557 -13.42 16.02 -12.43
C ASP A 557 -12.24 16.66 -13.18
N ASN A 558 -12.10 17.99 -13.13
CA ASN A 558 -11.00 18.73 -13.76
C ASN A 558 -9.83 19.03 -12.81
N VAL A 559 -9.83 18.47 -11.60
CA VAL A 559 -8.81 18.68 -10.57
C VAL A 559 -8.09 17.37 -10.23
N ALA A 560 -6.77 17.44 -10.09
CA ALA A 560 -5.99 16.46 -9.34
C ALA A 560 -5.36 17.13 -8.11
N VAL A 561 -5.37 16.49 -6.95
CA VAL A 561 -4.79 17.02 -5.70
C VAL A 561 -3.65 16.13 -5.23
N TYR A 562 -2.52 16.74 -4.87
CA TYR A 562 -1.35 16.06 -4.31
C TYR A 562 -1.01 16.61 -2.93
N ALA A 563 -1.16 15.78 -1.90
CA ALA A 563 -0.64 16.07 -0.56
C ALA A 563 0.87 15.89 -0.54
N ASP A 564 1.58 16.85 0.06
CA ASP A 564 3.04 16.90 0.01
C ASP A 564 3.77 16.07 1.07
N THR A 565 3.02 15.32 1.88
CA THR A 565 3.53 14.63 3.06
C THR A 565 2.85 13.26 3.21
N LEU A 566 3.41 12.26 2.52
CA LEU A 566 3.00 10.85 2.68
C LEU A 566 3.46 10.30 4.03
N ALA A 567 4.75 10.44 4.33
CA ALA A 567 5.35 9.99 5.58
C ALA A 567 5.93 11.15 6.39
N ASP A 568 6.08 10.93 7.69
CA ASP A 568 6.71 11.86 8.62
C ASP A 568 8.03 12.41 8.04
N ASN A 569 8.18 13.72 8.14
CA ASN A 569 9.42 14.43 7.89
C ASN A 569 9.91 14.95 9.24
N ASP A 570 10.68 14.14 9.95
CA ASP A 570 11.13 14.35 11.32
C ASP A 570 12.49 15.08 11.42
N ARG A 571 13.05 15.51 10.28
CA ARG A 571 14.38 16.14 10.19
C ARG A 571 14.46 17.15 9.05
N GLY A 572 15.42 18.08 9.16
CA GLY A 572 15.64 19.12 8.16
C GLY A 572 14.61 20.26 8.25
N TYR A 573 14.20 20.80 7.11
CA TYR A 573 13.25 21.92 7.02
C TYR A 573 11.80 21.44 7.03
N PHE A 574 10.94 22.23 7.66
CA PHE A 574 9.51 21.97 7.83
C PHE A 574 9.24 20.59 8.46
N PRO A 575 9.67 20.36 9.72
CA PRO A 575 9.31 19.14 10.42
C PRO A 575 7.79 18.98 10.45
N ARG A 576 7.28 17.79 10.17
CA ARG A 576 5.82 17.55 10.07
C ARG A 576 5.47 16.09 10.06
N GLN A 577 4.25 15.79 10.50
CA GLN A 577 3.68 14.45 10.43
C GLN A 577 3.02 14.20 9.08
N GLY A 578 3.16 12.97 8.58
CA GLY A 578 2.46 12.47 7.40
C GLY A 578 1.28 11.58 7.76
N VAL A 579 0.82 10.80 6.79
CA VAL A 579 -0.15 9.72 7.04
C VAL A 579 0.53 8.41 7.48
N LEU A 580 1.85 8.32 7.32
CA LEU A 580 2.70 7.22 7.75
C LEU A 580 3.84 7.72 8.65
N ASP A 581 4.27 6.92 9.61
CA ASP A 581 5.47 7.24 10.40
C ASP A 581 6.79 6.91 9.66
N ARG A 582 7.94 7.10 10.32
CA ARG A 582 9.26 6.78 9.76
C ARG A 582 9.59 5.29 9.65
N LEU A 583 8.79 4.42 10.26
CA LEU A 583 8.79 2.97 10.06
C LEU A 583 7.82 2.55 8.94
N TRP A 584 7.14 3.51 8.31
CA TRP A 584 6.06 3.30 7.33
C TRP A 584 4.83 2.59 7.92
N ASN A 585 4.61 2.76 9.22
CA ASN A 585 3.42 2.27 9.89
C ASN A 585 2.27 3.29 9.78
N PRO A 586 1.01 2.83 9.69
CA PRO A 586 -0.17 3.70 9.63
C PRO A 586 -0.27 4.71 10.78
N ARG A 587 -0.53 5.98 10.46
CA ARG A 587 -1.02 7.01 11.39
C ARG A 587 -2.53 7.22 11.21
N ALA A 588 -3.14 8.08 12.02
CA ALA A 588 -4.57 8.34 11.96
C ALA A 588 -5.04 8.82 10.55
N GLY A 589 -4.24 9.68 9.90
CA GLY A 589 -4.51 10.15 8.54
C GLY A 589 -4.53 9.04 7.47
N PHE A 590 -3.79 7.94 7.66
CA PHE A 590 -3.83 6.80 6.73
C PHE A 590 -5.21 6.16 6.68
N HIS A 591 -5.84 5.99 7.85
CA HIS A 591 -7.17 5.38 7.94
C HIS A 591 -8.22 6.27 7.27
N VAL A 592 -8.12 7.59 7.43
CA VAL A 592 -8.99 8.55 6.76
C VAL A 592 -8.91 8.41 5.24
N VAL A 593 -7.69 8.38 4.67
CA VAL A 593 -7.52 8.22 3.21
C VAL A 593 -8.08 6.89 2.74
N ARG A 594 -7.74 5.79 3.42
CA ARG A 594 -8.21 4.44 3.10
C ARG A 594 -9.74 4.36 3.06
N HIS A 595 -10.36 4.82 4.13
CA HIS A 595 -11.80 4.63 4.34
C HIS A 595 -12.61 5.61 3.49
N LEU A 596 -12.13 6.83 3.28
CA LEU A 596 -12.81 7.79 2.43
C LEU A 596 -12.75 7.38 0.95
N ASN A 597 -11.61 6.87 0.47
CA ASN A 597 -11.53 6.27 -0.87
C ASN A 597 -12.52 5.10 -1.02
N ALA A 598 -12.53 4.17 -0.05
CA ALA A 598 -13.45 3.03 -0.05
C ALA A 598 -14.93 3.46 -0.04
N ALA A 599 -15.29 4.45 0.77
CA ALA A 599 -16.66 4.96 0.86
C ALA A 599 -17.10 5.66 -0.43
N LEU A 600 -16.30 6.59 -0.96
CA LEU A 600 -16.62 7.33 -2.18
C LEU A 600 -16.74 6.40 -3.39
N ASN A 601 -15.93 5.35 -3.46
CA ASN A 601 -15.97 4.37 -4.55
C ASN A 601 -17.24 3.50 -4.55
N ARG A 602 -17.98 3.42 -3.43
CA ARG A 602 -19.28 2.74 -3.36
C ARG A 602 -20.43 3.58 -3.93
N LEU A 603 -20.25 4.90 -4.01
CA LEU A 603 -21.25 5.80 -4.57
C LEU A 603 -21.26 5.66 -6.10
N THR A 604 -22.45 5.62 -6.70
CA THR A 604 -22.65 5.59 -8.15
C THR A 604 -22.95 7.00 -8.68
N GLY A 605 -22.66 7.24 -9.96
CA GLY A 605 -22.94 8.52 -10.61
C GLY A 605 -21.90 9.63 -10.35
N PRO A 606 -22.09 10.82 -10.95
CA PRO A 606 -21.23 11.97 -10.67
C PRO A 606 -21.43 12.47 -9.23
N LEU A 607 -20.38 13.06 -8.66
CA LEU A 607 -20.45 13.76 -7.38
C LEU A 607 -20.24 15.24 -7.63
N THR A 608 -21.11 16.08 -7.08
CA THR A 608 -21.05 17.54 -7.26
C THR A 608 -21.02 18.23 -5.91
N THR A 609 -20.69 19.53 -5.91
CA THR A 609 -20.63 20.32 -4.68
C THR A 609 -22.00 20.41 -4.02
N GLY A 610 -22.06 20.06 -2.73
CA GLY A 610 -23.23 20.19 -1.87
C GLY A 610 -23.09 21.33 -0.86
N ARG A 611 -23.88 21.25 0.22
CA ARG A 611 -23.90 22.26 1.29
C ARG A 611 -22.64 22.16 2.16
N THR A 612 -22.11 23.29 2.58
CA THR A 612 -21.06 23.40 3.60
C THR A 612 -21.50 24.36 4.70
N GLY A 613 -20.85 24.29 5.87
CA GLY A 613 -21.11 25.25 6.93
C GLY A 613 -20.39 24.93 8.23
N ALA A 614 -20.28 25.94 9.08
CA ALA A 614 -19.89 25.77 10.47
C ALA A 614 -21.05 25.22 11.30
N CYS A 615 -20.74 24.46 12.34
CA CYS A 615 -21.71 23.94 13.30
C CYS A 615 -21.11 23.94 14.72
N ALA A 616 -21.94 23.71 15.73
CA ALA A 616 -21.43 23.55 17.09
C ALA A 616 -20.50 22.32 17.15
N GLY A 617 -19.24 22.54 17.53
CA GLY A 617 -18.23 21.48 17.63
C GLY A 617 -17.42 21.19 16.36
N GLY A 618 -17.54 22.00 15.30
CA GLY A 618 -16.69 21.88 14.12
C GLY A 618 -17.33 22.45 12.86
N HIS A 619 -17.07 21.81 11.72
CA HIS A 619 -17.68 22.19 10.44
C HIS A 619 -17.98 20.95 9.58
N PHE A 620 -18.70 21.14 8.49
CA PHE A 620 -19.00 20.07 7.55
C PHE A 620 -18.89 20.55 6.10
N VAL A 621 -18.53 19.62 5.23
CA VAL A 621 -18.57 19.80 3.77
C VAL A 621 -19.41 18.70 3.15
N GLY A 622 -20.17 19.04 2.12
CA GLY A 622 -21.15 18.15 1.52
C GLY A 622 -20.91 17.95 0.04
N LEU A 623 -21.14 16.73 -0.43
CA LEU A 623 -21.33 16.40 -1.84
C LEU A 623 -22.80 16.09 -2.10
N GLN A 624 -23.22 16.29 -3.34
CA GLN A 624 -24.49 15.80 -3.85
C GLN A 624 -24.23 14.60 -4.75
N SER A 625 -24.85 13.47 -4.41
CA SER A 625 -24.92 12.26 -5.26
C SER A 625 -26.34 12.08 -5.81
N ASP A 626 -26.51 11.15 -6.75
CA ASP A 626 -27.81 10.76 -7.30
C ASP A 626 -28.76 10.20 -6.24
N HIS A 627 -28.22 9.64 -5.14
CA HIS A 627 -28.99 9.00 -4.07
C HIS A 627 -29.20 9.90 -2.85
N GLY A 628 -28.68 11.14 -2.88
CA GLY A 628 -28.81 12.09 -1.78
C GLY A 628 -27.50 12.76 -1.36
N PRO A 629 -27.55 13.59 -0.31
CA PRO A 629 -26.37 14.29 0.20
C PRO A 629 -25.41 13.32 0.88
N VAL A 630 -24.12 13.54 0.65
CA VAL A 630 -23.00 12.89 1.34
C VAL A 630 -22.30 13.95 2.15
N ILE A 631 -22.20 13.78 3.47
CA ILE A 631 -21.73 14.84 4.37
C ILE A 631 -20.48 14.35 5.09
N LEU A 632 -19.36 15.03 4.88
CA LEU A 632 -18.17 14.86 5.69
C LEU A 632 -18.25 15.82 6.88
N VAL A 633 -18.21 15.25 8.07
CA VAL A 633 -18.20 15.95 9.35
C VAL A 633 -16.77 16.05 9.84
N LEU A 634 -16.33 17.27 10.15
CA LEU A 634 -14.98 17.63 10.56
C LEU A 634 -15.02 18.23 11.97
N PRO A 635 -14.83 17.41 13.02
CA PRO A 635 -14.91 17.88 14.40
C PRO A 635 -13.70 18.74 14.79
N ASP A 636 -13.95 19.74 15.64
CA ASP A 636 -12.89 20.44 16.37
C ASP A 636 -12.24 19.50 17.39
N ALA A 637 -10.95 19.69 17.67
CA ALA A 637 -10.17 18.79 18.55
C ALA A 637 -10.77 18.59 19.96
N SER A 638 -11.51 19.58 20.48
CA SER A 638 -12.13 19.55 21.82
C SER A 638 -13.61 19.20 21.81
N ALA A 639 -14.20 18.93 20.63
CA ALA A 639 -15.63 18.66 20.51
C ALA A 639 -15.99 17.28 21.06
N THR A 640 -17.05 17.22 21.86
CA THR A 640 -17.64 15.96 22.38
C THR A 640 -18.93 15.58 21.66
N GLN A 641 -19.50 16.51 20.91
CA GLN A 641 -20.68 16.31 20.08
C GLN A 641 -20.63 17.29 18.91
N ILE A 642 -21.22 16.89 17.79
CA ILE A 642 -21.38 17.74 16.61
C ILE A 642 -22.75 17.51 16.00
N THR A 643 -23.43 18.60 15.65
CA THR A 643 -24.76 18.56 15.03
C THR A 643 -24.69 19.12 13.63
N VAL A 644 -25.01 18.29 12.63
CA VAL A 644 -24.97 18.66 11.22
C VAL A 644 -26.36 18.60 10.59
N PRO A 645 -26.64 19.42 9.55
CA PRO A 645 -27.88 19.31 8.80
C PRO A 645 -28.01 17.93 8.18
N ALA A 646 -29.17 17.29 8.31
CA ALA A 646 -29.44 15.99 7.70
C ALA A 646 -30.82 15.99 7.05
N GLY A 647 -30.96 15.30 5.92
CA GLY A 647 -32.26 15.11 5.27
C GLY A 647 -33.11 14.06 5.99
N PRO A 648 -34.42 13.98 5.70
CA PRO A 648 -35.27 12.90 6.19
C PRO A 648 -34.92 11.59 5.48
N GLY A 649 -34.80 10.49 6.24
CA GLY A 649 -34.56 9.14 5.72
C GLY A 649 -33.39 8.43 6.43
N PRO A 650 -33.26 7.10 6.26
CA PRO A 650 -32.18 6.34 6.85
C PRO A 650 -30.85 6.70 6.16
N GLY A 651 -29.85 7.10 6.94
CA GLY A 651 -28.47 7.25 6.49
C GLY A 651 -27.56 6.20 7.12
N ARG A 652 -26.32 6.14 6.65
CA ARG A 652 -25.24 5.39 7.31
C ARG A 652 -24.15 6.37 7.72
N ARG A 653 -23.67 6.26 8.96
CA ARG A 653 -22.45 6.94 9.41
C ARG A 653 -21.27 6.00 9.32
N ILE A 654 -20.15 6.53 8.88
CA ILE A 654 -18.89 5.83 8.73
C ILE A 654 -17.85 6.60 9.54
N ASP A 655 -17.31 5.97 10.57
CA ASP A 655 -16.15 6.49 11.30
C ASP A 655 -14.90 6.29 10.42
N LEU A 656 -14.26 7.38 9.94
CA LEU A 656 -13.15 7.26 9.00
C LEU A 656 -11.82 6.85 9.67
N GLY A 657 -11.74 6.82 11.00
CA GLY A 657 -10.57 6.29 11.71
C GLY A 657 -10.59 4.75 11.81
N SER A 658 -11.77 4.16 11.95
CA SER A 658 -11.96 2.73 12.18
C SER A 658 -12.61 1.98 11.02
N GLY A 659 -13.35 2.70 10.18
CA GLY A 659 -14.08 2.18 9.02
C GLY A 659 -15.39 1.51 9.40
N VAL A 660 -15.78 1.60 10.67
CA VAL A 660 -17.03 1.04 11.20
C VAL A 660 -18.21 1.77 10.59
N ILE A 661 -19.21 1.00 10.15
CA ILE A 661 -20.45 1.49 9.57
C ILE A 661 -21.57 1.28 10.58
N GLU A 662 -22.33 2.33 10.85
CA GLU A 662 -23.48 2.30 11.76
C GLU A 662 -24.67 3.04 11.14
N PRO A 663 -25.92 2.71 11.53
CA PRO A 663 -27.08 3.50 11.16
C PRO A 663 -26.94 4.96 11.64
N ALA A 664 -27.43 5.89 10.82
CA ALA A 664 -27.53 7.31 11.16
C ALA A 664 -28.99 7.75 11.08
N ASP A 665 -29.65 7.82 12.24
CA ASP A 665 -31.04 8.26 12.36
C ASP A 665 -31.10 9.78 12.56
N SER A 666 -31.63 10.51 11.57
CA SER A 666 -31.86 11.95 11.68
C SER A 666 -33.23 12.25 12.29
N ASP A 667 -33.36 13.40 12.96
CA ASP A 667 -34.66 13.91 13.43
C ASP A 667 -35.52 14.52 12.31
N GLY A 668 -35.10 14.33 11.04
CA GLY A 668 -35.70 14.92 9.84
C GLY A 668 -35.09 16.27 9.43
N SER A 669 -34.27 16.90 10.27
CA SER A 669 -33.63 18.19 9.98
C SER A 669 -32.13 18.22 10.32
N SER A 670 -31.71 17.46 11.32
CA SER A 670 -30.36 17.43 11.84
C SER A 670 -29.99 16.02 12.33
N LEU A 671 -28.68 15.77 12.39
CA LEU A 671 -28.10 14.59 13.00
C LEU A 671 -27.07 15.04 14.04
N THR A 672 -27.22 14.59 15.28
CA THR A 672 -26.24 14.83 16.34
C THR A 672 -25.40 13.58 16.55
N LEU A 673 -24.09 13.73 16.39
CA LEU A 673 -23.10 12.68 16.58
C LEU A 673 -22.41 12.90 17.92
N ALA A 674 -22.50 11.91 18.82
CA ALA A 674 -21.64 11.85 19.98
C ALA A 674 -20.23 11.45 19.54
N LEU A 675 -19.23 12.18 20.01
CA LEU A 675 -17.83 11.95 19.69
C LEU A 675 -17.16 11.33 20.93
N ALA A 676 -16.49 10.19 20.76
CA ALA A 676 -15.75 9.58 21.86
C ALA A 676 -14.59 10.52 22.28
N GLY A 677 -14.40 10.71 23.60
CA GLY A 677 -13.50 11.73 24.12
C GLY A 677 -12.02 11.51 23.78
N GLY A 678 -11.43 12.46 23.06
CA GLY A 678 -9.99 12.57 22.76
C GLY A 678 -9.65 12.23 21.30
N GLY A 679 -9.42 13.26 20.46
CA GLY A 679 -9.01 13.14 19.06
C GLY A 679 -10.05 12.44 18.17
N VAL A 680 -10.95 13.21 17.57
CA VAL A 680 -12.13 12.63 16.89
C VAL A 680 -11.87 12.52 15.40
N ALA A 681 -11.73 11.30 14.91
CA ALA A 681 -11.62 11.04 13.48
C ALA A 681 -12.82 11.65 12.71
N PRO A 682 -12.60 12.19 11.50
CA PRO A 682 -13.68 12.62 10.64
C PRO A 682 -14.74 11.53 10.43
N VAL A 683 -16.01 11.94 10.28
CA VAL A 683 -17.14 11.02 10.07
C VAL A 683 -17.79 11.33 8.73
N LEU A 684 -18.06 10.29 7.93
CA LEU A 684 -18.79 10.42 6.68
C LEU A 684 -20.22 9.91 6.85
N ILE A 685 -21.20 10.75 6.51
CA ILE A 685 -22.60 10.36 6.43
C ILE A 685 -22.93 10.15 4.96
N VAL A 686 -23.42 8.97 4.63
CA VAL A 686 -23.85 8.61 3.27
C VAL A 686 -25.34 8.25 3.26
N PRO A 687 -26.04 8.42 2.12
CA PRO A 687 -27.38 7.87 1.94
C PRO A 687 -27.41 6.35 2.20
N GLY A 688 -28.55 5.86 2.70
CA GLY A 688 -28.76 4.48 3.17
C GLY A 688 -28.55 3.37 2.14
#